data_AF-A0A8T5QKL2-F1
#
_entry.id   AF-A0A8T5QKL2-F1
#
_cell.length_a   1.000
_cell.length_b   1.000
_cell.length_c   1.000
_cell.angle_alpha   90.00
_cell.angle_beta   90.00
_cell.angle_gamma   90.00
#
_symmetry.space_group_name_H-M   'P 1'
#
loop_
_entity.id
_entity.type
_entity.pdbx_description
1 polymer ?
#
loop_
_entity_poly.entity_id
_entity_poly.type
_entity_poly.pdbx_seq_one_letter_code
_entity_poly.pdbx_strand_id
1 'polypeptide(L)'
;MKAFPKSRKAQITVFIIIGIILVLSVGVYTYLRTAGIKPADIFQPKAPPVVAFIDACIEKTTSEALSAMGDQGGYITLPDNIALDPTKHVNLIPGVGGDVAPKVPYWYFEGANQVPSIEYMEVQVENYIDQNLAFCLENYTDMRDEYIITELSGYSADVVFTEQETVVGLSYAVDIRPRGEDEVTSMEQFLVKLDVPIRRMWNLANDLLNAENEKTFFENMTINVMSSHSPEDIPFSGMLFECGRKQWLLSDIKKKTVRAIEPAVTGIRFKNTDHPPFLENDDDYRRVHDAVQDWRESEIRKPLRLPKDIPEDAYEYFQYYFDFTDNNYNDFKVVSTYKKEWGMNMLSTPNQYGVMKSSVQSLQSRIIQMLLCLNTYHFVYDVTYPVMISINDPDAMHKTGYVFRFAFPVQIFHNAPDRTLLPTTIIEPVEFASDVCEFFAPEEHTIRVRDRITNAELSKVNLTFQCLTIACDLGYTRTNNRHLQWSGQFPEGCYAPVISANRSGYLYTEKQHDGTEPFYIDMYPTQAVKFDVKRHTETAPGVARFLEPGMYAIINVESINPPLSVFDVFDSEDRFFTEETFELLRADATYQLSIMLLKKISEEEDRLVGGWVGNWTVSMEDMLDAEKVVFHIPQKFPTPTTDIEILGVYELMTNRTLFPELVPEIVRADEYIGEEEEQ
;
A
#
# COMPACT_ATOMS: atom_id res chain seq x y z
N MET A 1 -10.82 -66.43 -32.23
CA MET A 1 -11.87 -66.14 -31.23
C MET A 1 -13.21 -66.62 -31.77
N LYS A 2 -13.96 -67.37 -30.94
CA LYS A 2 -15.23 -68.05 -31.30
C LYS A 2 -16.33 -67.04 -31.66
N ALA A 3 -17.05 -67.31 -32.74
CA ALA A 3 -18.29 -66.63 -33.10
C ALA A 3 -19.44 -67.08 -32.18
N PHE A 4 -20.18 -66.13 -31.60
CA PHE A 4 -21.43 -66.38 -30.85
C PHE A 4 -22.66 -66.07 -31.71
N PRO A 5 -23.76 -66.83 -31.57
CA PRO A 5 -24.88 -66.81 -32.50
C PRO A 5 -25.87 -65.66 -32.20
N LYS A 6 -26.39 -65.06 -33.27
CA LYS A 6 -27.33 -63.94 -33.29
C LYS A 6 -28.71 -64.39 -32.76
N SER A 7 -29.06 -64.00 -31.53
CA SER A 7 -30.39 -64.28 -30.96
C SER A 7 -31.42 -63.26 -31.47
N ARG A 8 -32.51 -63.74 -32.09
CA ARG A 8 -33.60 -62.90 -32.65
C ARG A 8 -34.46 -62.18 -31.60
N LYS A 9 -34.08 -62.21 -30.32
CA LYS A 9 -34.82 -61.57 -29.22
C LYS A 9 -34.34 -60.15 -28.91
N ALA A 10 -33.13 -59.76 -29.35
CA ALA A 10 -32.59 -58.41 -29.13
C ALA A 10 -33.13 -57.35 -30.10
N GLN A 11 -33.60 -57.73 -31.30
CA GLN A 11 -34.17 -56.77 -32.26
C GLN A 11 -35.53 -56.24 -31.82
N ILE A 12 -36.36 -57.07 -31.17
CA ILE A 12 -37.72 -56.67 -30.76
C ILE A 12 -37.67 -55.60 -29.67
N THR A 13 -36.73 -55.72 -28.72
CA THR A 13 -36.55 -54.74 -27.65
C THR A 13 -36.16 -53.36 -28.18
N VAL A 14 -35.34 -53.30 -29.25
CA VAL A 14 -34.94 -52.02 -29.88
C VAL A 14 -36.15 -51.32 -30.51
N PHE A 15 -37.01 -52.05 -31.21
CA PHE A 15 -38.22 -51.46 -31.79
C PHE A 15 -39.24 -51.01 -30.74
N ILE A 16 -39.32 -51.70 -29.60
CA ILE A 16 -40.18 -51.28 -28.48
C ILE A 16 -39.64 -49.99 -27.84
N ILE A 17 -38.32 -49.88 -27.62
CA ILE A 17 -37.71 -48.67 -27.07
C ILE A 17 -37.90 -47.47 -28.02
N ILE A 18 -37.68 -47.67 -29.33
CA ILE A 18 -37.91 -46.62 -30.34
C ILE A 18 -39.39 -46.21 -30.36
N GLY A 19 -40.32 -47.17 -30.28
CA GLY A 19 -41.75 -46.89 -30.20
C GLY A 19 -42.13 -46.07 -28.97
N ILE A 20 -41.59 -46.41 -27.80
CA ILE A 20 -41.84 -45.67 -26.55
C ILE A 20 -41.27 -44.25 -26.63
N ILE A 21 -40.05 -44.08 -27.15
CA ILE A 21 -39.45 -42.75 -27.36
C ILE A 21 -40.31 -41.92 -28.29
N LEU A 22 -40.80 -42.50 -29.40
CA LEU A 22 -41.60 -41.78 -30.37
C LEU A 22 -42.96 -41.37 -29.80
N VAL A 23 -43.60 -42.23 -29.01
CA VAL A 23 -44.86 -41.91 -28.29
C VAL A 23 -44.64 -40.83 -27.23
N LEU A 24 -43.54 -40.89 -26.46
CA LEU A 24 -43.19 -39.86 -25.49
C LEU A 24 -42.92 -38.51 -26.19
N SER A 25 -42.19 -38.50 -27.30
CA SER A 25 -41.91 -37.28 -28.06
C SER A 25 -43.18 -36.65 -28.62
N VAL A 26 -44.12 -37.46 -29.14
CA VAL A 26 -45.42 -36.95 -29.63
C VAL A 26 -46.30 -36.49 -28.46
N GLY A 27 -46.27 -37.20 -27.33
CA GLY A 27 -46.96 -36.81 -26.10
C GLY A 27 -46.47 -35.47 -25.55
N VAL A 28 -45.15 -35.27 -25.49
CA VAL A 28 -44.54 -33.99 -25.09
C VAL A 28 -44.85 -32.89 -26.09
N TYR A 29 -44.75 -33.17 -27.41
CA TYR A 29 -45.07 -32.19 -28.45
C TYR A 29 -46.53 -31.73 -28.38
N THR A 30 -47.46 -32.67 -28.23
CA THR A 30 -48.90 -32.35 -28.09
C THR A 30 -49.19 -31.65 -26.78
N TYR A 31 -48.57 -32.07 -25.67
CA TYR A 31 -48.65 -31.40 -24.38
C TYR A 31 -48.18 -29.95 -24.45
N LEU A 32 -47.01 -29.67 -25.05
CA LEU A 32 -46.48 -28.31 -25.25
C LEU A 32 -47.39 -27.47 -26.15
N ARG A 33 -48.02 -28.06 -27.17
CA ARG A 33 -49.02 -27.40 -28.03
C ARG A 33 -50.32 -27.07 -27.30
N THR A 34 -50.80 -27.95 -26.40
CA THR A 34 -52.05 -27.76 -25.65
C THR A 34 -51.88 -26.94 -24.38
N ALA A 35 -50.67 -26.92 -23.79
CA ALA A 35 -50.34 -26.14 -22.60
C ALA A 35 -50.33 -24.63 -22.85
N GLY A 36 -50.60 -24.16 -24.08
CA GLY A 36 -50.87 -22.76 -24.35
C GLY A 36 -49.69 -21.85 -23.98
N ILE A 37 -48.45 -22.29 -24.22
CA ILE A 37 -47.33 -21.36 -24.30
C ILE A 37 -47.59 -20.54 -25.57
N LYS A 38 -48.38 -19.48 -25.43
CA LYS A 38 -48.47 -18.43 -26.43
C LYS A 38 -47.02 -17.98 -26.65
N PRO A 39 -46.49 -18.00 -27.88
CA PRO A 39 -45.27 -17.24 -28.14
C PRO A 39 -45.56 -15.83 -27.62
N ALA A 40 -44.67 -15.29 -26.77
CA ALA A 40 -44.79 -13.92 -26.30
C ALA A 40 -45.04 -13.05 -27.53
N ASP A 41 -46.17 -12.35 -27.55
CA ASP A 41 -46.45 -11.37 -28.60
C ASP A 41 -45.22 -10.46 -28.66
N ILE A 42 -44.64 -10.32 -29.85
CA ILE A 42 -43.62 -9.31 -30.10
C ILE A 42 -44.36 -7.99 -29.92
N PHE A 43 -44.31 -7.44 -28.71
CA PHE A 43 -44.89 -6.16 -28.38
C PHE A 43 -44.10 -5.12 -29.17
N GLN A 44 -44.58 -4.75 -30.36
CA GLN A 44 -44.11 -3.56 -31.05
C GLN A 44 -44.80 -2.38 -30.38
N PRO A 45 -44.10 -1.57 -29.57
CA PRO A 45 -44.73 -0.45 -28.87
C PRO A 45 -45.30 0.50 -29.92
N LYS A 46 -46.53 0.95 -29.76
CA LYS A 46 -47.15 1.94 -30.66
C LYS A 46 -46.53 3.35 -30.53
N ALA A 47 -45.69 3.58 -29.52
CA ALA A 47 -44.87 4.78 -29.35
C ALA A 47 -43.36 4.45 -29.29
N PRO A 48 -42.72 4.00 -30.39
CA PRO A 48 -41.31 3.63 -30.39
C PRO A 48 -40.34 4.72 -29.90
N PRO A 49 -40.53 6.03 -30.23
CA PRO A 49 -39.59 7.07 -29.81
C PRO A 49 -39.50 7.24 -28.29
N VAL A 50 -40.64 7.23 -27.58
CA VAL A 50 -40.67 7.40 -26.12
C VAL A 50 -40.05 6.18 -25.43
N VAL A 51 -40.35 4.97 -25.90
CA VAL A 51 -39.74 3.74 -25.37
C VAL A 51 -38.24 3.74 -25.58
N ALA A 52 -37.77 4.05 -26.80
CA ALA A 52 -36.34 4.15 -27.10
C ALA A 52 -35.63 5.24 -26.26
N PHE A 53 -36.31 6.35 -25.94
CA PHE A 53 -35.77 7.38 -25.05
C PHE A 53 -35.61 6.88 -23.62
N ILE A 54 -36.62 6.18 -23.07
CA ILE A 54 -36.54 5.58 -21.74
C ILE A 54 -35.42 4.53 -21.71
N ASP A 55 -35.36 3.63 -22.70
CA ASP A 55 -34.32 2.61 -22.82
C ASP A 55 -32.92 3.26 -22.86
N ALA A 56 -32.74 4.33 -23.65
CA ALA A 56 -31.48 5.06 -23.71
C ALA A 56 -31.11 5.71 -22.37
N CYS A 57 -32.09 6.18 -21.59
CA CYS A 57 -31.84 6.71 -20.26
C CYS A 57 -31.44 5.63 -19.25
N ILE A 58 -32.06 4.45 -19.32
CA ILE A 58 -31.66 3.30 -18.52
C ILE A 58 -30.24 2.87 -18.91
N GLU A 59 -29.93 2.76 -20.21
CA GLU A 59 -28.60 2.39 -20.70
C GLU A 59 -27.53 3.38 -20.23
N LYS A 60 -27.80 4.69 -20.36
CA LYS A 60 -26.88 5.75 -19.93
C LYS A 60 -26.61 5.70 -18.42
N THR A 61 -27.66 5.70 -17.61
CA THR A 61 -27.51 5.69 -16.14
C THR A 61 -26.85 4.42 -15.63
N THR A 62 -27.15 3.27 -16.26
CA THR A 62 -26.46 2.01 -15.97
C THR A 62 -24.99 2.08 -16.37
N SER A 63 -24.67 2.61 -17.55
CA SER A 63 -23.28 2.74 -18.02
C SER A 63 -22.44 3.63 -17.10
N GLU A 64 -23.01 4.75 -16.62
CA GLU A 64 -22.38 5.62 -15.61
C GLU A 64 -22.15 4.87 -14.28
N ALA A 65 -23.15 4.13 -13.80
CA ALA A 65 -23.05 3.31 -12.60
C ALA A 65 -21.94 2.24 -12.70
N LEU A 66 -21.92 1.50 -13.81
CA LEU A 66 -20.93 0.45 -14.06
C LEU A 66 -19.53 1.04 -14.20
N SER A 67 -19.39 2.23 -14.82
CA SER A 67 -18.09 2.91 -14.94
C SER A 67 -17.56 3.32 -13.56
N ALA A 68 -18.39 3.95 -12.73
CA ALA A 68 -18.03 4.31 -11.36
C ALA A 68 -17.66 3.08 -10.51
N MET A 69 -18.42 1.99 -10.67
CA MET A 69 -18.16 0.70 -10.03
C MET A 69 -16.81 0.11 -10.47
N GLY A 70 -16.53 0.10 -11.77
CA GLY A 70 -15.29 -0.45 -12.34
C GLY A 70 -14.06 0.33 -11.92
N ASP A 71 -14.17 1.66 -11.81
CA ASP A 71 -13.09 2.54 -11.35
C ASP A 71 -12.79 2.38 -9.85
N GLN A 72 -13.73 1.88 -9.04
CA GLN A 72 -13.59 1.77 -7.57
C GLN A 72 -13.72 0.32 -7.06
N GLY A 73 -13.33 -0.68 -7.84
CA GLY A 73 -13.22 -2.06 -7.36
C GLY A 73 -14.52 -2.70 -6.93
N GLY A 74 -15.60 -2.47 -7.67
CA GLY A 74 -16.92 -3.04 -7.41
C GLY A 74 -17.81 -2.17 -6.52
N TYR A 75 -17.34 -1.01 -6.07
CA TYR A 75 -18.12 -0.07 -5.28
C TYR A 75 -18.55 1.13 -6.12
N ILE A 76 -19.79 1.57 -6.03
CA ILE A 76 -20.20 2.90 -6.50
C ILE A 76 -20.05 3.88 -5.33
N THR A 77 -20.56 3.49 -4.17
CA THR A 77 -20.34 4.17 -2.89
C THR A 77 -19.46 3.29 -2.02
N LEU A 78 -18.30 3.82 -1.64
CA LEU A 78 -17.37 3.13 -0.73
C LEU A 78 -17.89 3.18 0.71
N PRO A 79 -17.75 2.09 1.48
CA PRO A 79 -17.95 2.10 2.92
C PRO A 79 -17.05 3.12 3.64
N ASP A 80 -17.58 3.83 4.65
CA ASP A 80 -16.85 4.88 5.38
C ASP A 80 -15.51 4.40 5.96
N ASN A 81 -15.44 3.15 6.44
CA ASN A 81 -14.23 2.56 7.01
C ASN A 81 -13.10 2.35 5.97
N ILE A 82 -13.43 2.41 4.69
CA ILE A 82 -12.49 2.39 3.57
C ILE A 82 -12.28 3.82 3.08
N ALA A 83 -13.36 4.56 2.81
CA ALA A 83 -13.29 5.89 2.21
C ALA A 83 -12.52 6.93 3.05
N LEU A 84 -12.57 6.81 4.38
CA LEU A 84 -11.94 7.75 5.32
C LEU A 84 -10.53 7.32 5.75
N ASP A 85 -10.10 6.11 5.41
CA ASP A 85 -8.84 5.54 5.84
C ASP A 85 -7.87 5.43 4.65
N PRO A 86 -6.90 6.36 4.52
CA PRO A 86 -5.97 6.37 3.39
C PRO A 86 -5.06 5.15 3.35
N THR A 87 -5.03 4.32 4.40
CA THR A 87 -4.27 3.06 4.42
C THR A 87 -5.01 1.90 3.76
N LYS A 88 -6.27 2.07 3.38
CA LYS A 88 -7.13 1.02 2.81
C LYS A 88 -7.47 1.19 1.34
N HIS A 89 -6.90 2.20 0.68
CA HIS A 89 -7.13 2.45 -0.75
C HIS A 89 -5.95 3.18 -1.40
N VAL A 90 -5.92 3.18 -2.73
CA VAL A 90 -5.09 4.09 -3.53
C VAL A 90 -5.96 5.05 -4.32
N ASN A 91 -5.40 6.22 -4.64
CA ASN A 91 -6.06 7.15 -5.57
C ASN A 91 -5.78 6.71 -7.01
N LEU A 92 -6.84 6.56 -7.82
CA LEU A 92 -6.72 6.16 -9.22
C LEU A 92 -5.86 7.14 -10.03
N ILE A 93 -6.01 8.44 -9.74
CA ILE A 93 -5.25 9.55 -10.32
C ILE A 93 -4.34 10.12 -9.23
N PRO A 94 -3.04 9.76 -9.20
CA PRO A 94 -2.11 10.29 -8.21
C PRO A 94 -1.92 11.81 -8.38
N GLY A 95 -1.68 12.52 -7.28
CA GLY A 95 -1.48 13.98 -7.29
C GLY A 95 -2.76 14.83 -7.33
N VAL A 96 -3.93 14.22 -7.50
CA VAL A 96 -5.24 14.87 -7.30
C VAL A 96 -5.71 14.53 -5.89
N GLY A 97 -5.54 15.46 -4.95
CA GLY A 97 -5.92 15.28 -3.54
C GLY A 97 -7.42 15.50 -3.29
N GLY A 98 -7.93 14.89 -2.21
CA GLY A 98 -9.30 15.07 -1.70
C GLY A 98 -10.34 14.10 -2.25
N ASP A 99 -11.61 14.35 -1.95
CA ASP A 99 -12.77 13.51 -2.33
C ASP A 99 -13.10 13.51 -3.84
N VAL A 100 -12.24 14.13 -4.66
CA VAL A 100 -12.47 14.35 -6.09
C VAL A 100 -11.91 13.19 -6.94
N ALA A 101 -10.87 12.49 -6.46
CA ALA A 101 -10.28 11.37 -7.18
C ALA A 101 -10.98 10.04 -6.81
N PRO A 102 -11.34 9.19 -7.78
CA PRO A 102 -11.83 7.84 -7.50
C PRO A 102 -10.81 7.08 -6.65
N LYS A 103 -11.30 6.47 -5.56
CA LYS A 103 -10.52 5.67 -4.62
C LYS A 103 -10.67 4.20 -5.01
N VAL A 104 -9.55 3.52 -5.23
CA VAL A 104 -9.53 2.07 -5.51
C VAL A 104 -9.21 1.34 -4.21
N PRO A 105 -10.16 0.60 -3.62
CA PRO A 105 -9.96 -0.04 -2.33
C PRO A 105 -8.99 -1.22 -2.43
N TYR A 106 -8.32 -1.51 -1.31
CA TYR A 106 -7.58 -2.75 -1.15
C TYR A 106 -8.56 -3.89 -0.89
N TRP A 107 -8.72 -4.78 -1.86
CA TRP A 107 -9.59 -5.95 -1.73
C TRP A 107 -9.09 -6.96 -0.69
N TYR A 108 -7.79 -6.98 -0.46
CA TYR A 108 -7.19 -7.74 0.62
C TYR A 108 -6.18 -6.85 1.32
N PHE A 109 -6.36 -6.61 2.61
CA PHE A 109 -5.46 -5.79 3.42
C PHE A 109 -5.52 -6.28 4.86
N GLU A 110 -4.36 -6.52 5.48
CA GLU A 110 -4.27 -6.95 6.88
C GLU A 110 -5.23 -8.12 7.19
N GLY A 111 -5.12 -9.23 6.44
CA GLY A 111 -5.96 -10.42 6.65
C GLY A 111 -7.47 -10.26 6.41
N ALA A 112 -7.95 -9.05 6.07
CA ALA A 112 -9.35 -8.79 5.78
C ALA A 112 -9.61 -8.88 4.27
N ASN A 113 -10.56 -9.73 3.88
CA ASN A 113 -11.10 -9.77 2.54
C ASN A 113 -12.26 -8.77 2.43
N GLN A 114 -12.09 -7.76 1.57
CA GLN A 114 -13.04 -6.67 1.32
C GLN A 114 -13.59 -6.72 -0.12
N VAL A 115 -13.51 -7.87 -0.79
CA VAL A 115 -14.12 -8.07 -2.11
C VAL A 115 -15.64 -7.95 -1.98
N PRO A 116 -16.30 -7.02 -2.70
CA PRO A 116 -17.76 -6.92 -2.69
C PRO A 116 -18.37 -8.14 -3.38
N SER A 117 -19.46 -8.68 -2.83
CA SER A 117 -20.22 -9.77 -3.46
C SER A 117 -20.97 -9.26 -4.69
N ILE A 118 -21.24 -10.14 -5.65
CA ILE A 118 -22.04 -9.81 -6.85
C ILE A 118 -23.37 -9.18 -6.45
N GLU A 119 -24.08 -9.78 -5.49
CA GLU A 119 -25.39 -9.32 -5.05
C GLU A 119 -25.33 -7.92 -4.43
N TYR A 120 -24.20 -7.56 -3.81
CA TYR A 120 -24.00 -6.23 -3.24
C TYR A 120 -23.77 -5.19 -4.35
N MET A 121 -23.00 -5.58 -5.37
CA MET A 121 -22.75 -4.75 -6.55
C MET A 121 -24.04 -4.51 -7.35
N GLU A 122 -24.85 -5.54 -7.58
CA GLU A 122 -26.17 -5.44 -8.25
C GLU A 122 -27.05 -4.40 -7.53
N VAL A 123 -27.19 -4.51 -6.21
CA VAL A 123 -27.94 -3.55 -5.37
C VAL A 123 -27.39 -2.14 -5.46
N GLN A 124 -26.07 -1.94 -5.55
CA GLN A 124 -25.51 -0.60 -5.72
C GLN A 124 -25.88 0.03 -7.06
N VAL A 125 -25.89 -0.75 -8.15
CA VAL A 125 -26.32 -0.27 -9.48
C VAL A 125 -27.82 0.06 -9.47
N GLU A 126 -28.65 -0.80 -8.88
CA GLU A 126 -30.10 -0.57 -8.73
C GLU A 126 -30.36 0.77 -8.05
N ASN A 127 -29.74 1.00 -6.89
CA ASN A 127 -29.87 2.25 -6.14
C ASN A 127 -29.38 3.46 -6.94
N TYR A 128 -28.30 3.32 -7.70
CA TYR A 128 -27.78 4.41 -8.54
C TYR A 128 -28.77 4.75 -9.66
N ILE A 129 -29.34 3.76 -10.34
CA ILE A 129 -30.36 3.98 -11.38
C ILE A 129 -31.59 4.64 -10.76
N ASP A 130 -32.11 4.13 -9.65
CA ASP A 130 -33.29 4.66 -8.97
C ASP A 130 -33.12 6.12 -8.50
N GLN A 131 -31.89 6.54 -8.17
CA GLN A 131 -31.59 7.91 -7.74
C GLN A 131 -31.34 8.87 -8.92
N ASN A 132 -30.81 8.36 -10.04
CA ASN A 132 -30.31 9.21 -11.12
C ASN A 132 -31.18 9.22 -12.38
N LEU A 133 -32.10 8.26 -12.54
CA LEU A 133 -32.93 8.13 -13.76
C LEU A 133 -33.81 9.36 -14.01
N ALA A 134 -34.37 9.99 -12.97
CA ALA A 134 -35.15 11.22 -13.10
C ALA A 134 -34.36 12.35 -13.78
N PHE A 135 -33.07 12.47 -13.50
CA PHE A 135 -32.23 13.49 -14.12
C PHE A 135 -32.02 13.23 -15.61
N CYS A 136 -31.98 11.97 -16.05
CA CYS A 136 -31.91 11.66 -17.47
C CYS A 136 -33.25 11.89 -18.18
N LEU A 137 -34.36 11.48 -17.55
CA LEU A 137 -35.68 11.62 -18.15
C LEU A 137 -36.09 13.09 -18.32
N GLU A 138 -35.57 14.00 -17.49
CA GLU A 138 -35.82 15.45 -17.53
C GLU A 138 -37.32 15.81 -17.65
N ASN A 139 -38.18 15.02 -17.02
CA ASN A 139 -39.64 15.13 -17.11
C ASN A 139 -40.14 15.22 -18.57
N TYR A 140 -39.45 14.48 -19.46
CA TYR A 140 -39.70 14.33 -20.88
C TYR A 140 -39.72 15.62 -21.69
N THR A 141 -38.95 16.64 -21.27
CA THR A 141 -39.03 18.00 -21.84
C THR A 141 -38.97 18.02 -23.37
N ASP A 142 -38.08 17.22 -23.98
CA ASP A 142 -37.90 17.14 -25.43
C ASP A 142 -39.03 16.41 -26.19
N MET A 143 -39.96 15.75 -25.49
CA MET A 143 -41.04 14.96 -26.10
C MET A 143 -42.45 15.54 -25.86
N ARG A 144 -42.58 16.61 -25.07
CA ARG A 144 -43.88 17.18 -24.67
C ARG A 144 -44.69 17.77 -25.83
N ASP A 145 -44.02 18.16 -26.91
CA ASP A 145 -44.65 18.74 -28.10
C ASP A 145 -45.39 17.69 -28.94
N GLU A 146 -44.96 16.43 -28.87
CA GLU A 146 -45.51 15.32 -29.65
C GLU A 146 -46.32 14.34 -28.81
N TYR A 147 -45.99 14.18 -27.51
CA TYR A 147 -46.59 13.18 -26.63
C TYR A 147 -47.09 13.80 -25.32
N ILE A 148 -48.11 13.16 -24.74
CA ILE A 148 -48.54 13.35 -23.36
C ILE A 148 -48.15 12.07 -22.62
N ILE A 149 -47.20 12.20 -21.70
CA ILE A 149 -46.62 11.10 -20.93
C ILE A 149 -47.09 11.27 -19.48
N THR A 150 -47.71 10.22 -18.92
CA THR A 150 -48.25 10.23 -17.55
C THR A 150 -47.62 9.11 -16.76
N GLU A 151 -46.87 9.47 -15.73
CA GLU A 151 -46.28 8.51 -14.79
C GLU A 151 -47.36 8.00 -13.83
N LEU A 152 -47.58 6.69 -13.81
CA LEU A 152 -48.58 6.04 -12.97
C LEU A 152 -47.98 5.49 -11.66
N SER A 153 -46.67 5.23 -11.66
CA SER A 153 -45.91 4.78 -10.50
C SER A 153 -44.53 5.42 -10.47
N GLY A 154 -43.85 5.35 -9.31
CA GLY A 154 -42.39 5.47 -9.29
C GLY A 154 -41.74 4.31 -10.04
N TYR A 155 -40.43 4.41 -10.26
CA TYR A 155 -39.64 3.35 -10.86
C TYR A 155 -38.76 2.65 -9.82
N SER A 156 -38.45 1.38 -10.09
CA SER A 156 -37.53 0.54 -9.31
C SER A 156 -36.79 -0.38 -10.28
N ALA A 157 -35.47 -0.33 -10.23
CA ALA A 157 -34.58 -1.17 -11.02
C ALA A 157 -34.29 -2.51 -10.31
N ASP A 158 -34.11 -3.56 -11.13
CA ASP A 158 -33.62 -4.88 -10.77
C ASP A 158 -32.46 -5.20 -11.71
N VAL A 159 -31.27 -5.45 -11.16
CA VAL A 159 -30.04 -5.62 -11.94
C VAL A 159 -29.51 -7.02 -11.74
N VAL A 160 -29.19 -7.69 -12.85
CA VAL A 160 -28.59 -9.02 -12.84
C VAL A 160 -27.33 -9.04 -13.68
N PHE A 161 -26.20 -9.37 -13.06
CA PHE A 161 -24.97 -9.66 -13.79
C PHE A 161 -24.97 -11.12 -14.24
N THR A 162 -25.08 -11.35 -15.54
CA THR A 162 -24.90 -12.67 -16.12
C THR A 162 -23.44 -12.90 -16.50
N GLU A 163 -23.10 -14.10 -16.99
CA GLU A 163 -21.74 -14.41 -17.45
C GLU A 163 -21.31 -13.62 -18.71
N GLN A 164 -22.26 -13.05 -19.46
CA GLN A 164 -21.98 -12.39 -20.74
C GLN A 164 -22.37 -10.91 -20.74
N GLU A 165 -23.46 -10.55 -20.06
CA GLU A 165 -24.05 -9.23 -20.13
C GLU A 165 -24.63 -8.80 -18.78
N THR A 166 -24.83 -7.51 -18.62
CA THR A 166 -25.58 -6.90 -17.52
C THR A 166 -27.01 -6.67 -17.98
N VAL A 167 -27.98 -7.23 -17.26
CA VAL A 167 -29.41 -7.12 -17.58
C VAL A 167 -30.07 -6.21 -16.55
N VAL A 168 -30.80 -5.20 -17.02
CA VAL A 168 -31.52 -4.25 -16.17
C VAL A 168 -33.01 -4.35 -16.50
N GLY A 169 -33.79 -4.79 -15.51
CA GLY A 169 -35.24 -4.70 -15.52
C GLY A 169 -35.71 -3.46 -14.78
N LEU A 170 -36.50 -2.60 -15.41
CA LEU A 170 -37.09 -1.44 -14.75
C LEU A 170 -38.60 -1.65 -14.62
N SER A 171 -39.11 -1.68 -13.39
CA SER A 171 -40.54 -1.63 -13.13
C SER A 171 -40.99 -0.17 -13.12
N TYR A 172 -41.68 0.27 -14.18
CA TYR A 172 -42.06 1.67 -14.35
C TYR A 172 -43.34 1.79 -15.17
N ALA A 173 -44.46 2.12 -14.50
CA ALA A 173 -45.76 2.23 -15.14
C ALA A 173 -45.97 3.61 -15.76
N VAL A 174 -46.06 3.67 -17.09
CA VAL A 174 -46.21 4.92 -17.86
C VAL A 174 -47.28 4.78 -18.93
N ASP A 175 -48.18 5.76 -18.97
CA ASP A 175 -49.13 5.94 -20.05
C ASP A 175 -48.59 6.95 -21.06
N ILE A 176 -48.52 6.53 -22.33
CA ILE A 176 -48.02 7.33 -23.45
C ILE A 176 -49.15 7.56 -24.43
N ARG A 177 -49.46 8.83 -24.71
CA ARG A 177 -50.48 9.22 -25.68
C ARG A 177 -49.94 10.23 -26.70
N PRO A 178 -49.92 9.91 -28.00
CA PRO A 178 -49.61 10.89 -29.05
C PRO A 178 -50.60 12.06 -29.01
N ARG A 179 -50.11 13.28 -29.20
CA ARG A 179 -51.00 14.46 -29.26
C ARG A 179 -51.86 14.42 -30.51
N GLY A 180 -53.18 14.46 -30.31
CA GLY A 180 -54.16 14.41 -31.40
C GLY A 180 -54.78 13.02 -31.62
N GLU A 181 -54.35 12.02 -30.85
CA GLU A 181 -54.92 10.67 -30.85
C GLU A 181 -55.51 10.33 -29.46
N ASP A 182 -56.54 9.48 -29.45
CA ASP A 182 -57.20 9.00 -28.21
C ASP A 182 -56.61 7.67 -27.72
N GLU A 183 -55.79 6.99 -28.53
CA GLU A 183 -55.18 5.73 -28.16
C GLU A 183 -54.05 5.95 -27.12
N VAL A 184 -54.14 5.24 -26.00
CA VAL A 184 -53.13 5.25 -24.93
C VAL A 184 -52.35 3.94 -24.99
N THR A 185 -51.03 4.03 -24.97
CA THR A 185 -50.14 2.88 -24.81
C THR A 185 -49.62 2.87 -23.38
N SER A 186 -49.96 1.83 -22.62
CA SER A 186 -49.45 1.62 -21.27
C SER A 186 -48.25 0.70 -21.30
N MET A 187 -47.17 1.12 -20.65
CA MET A 187 -45.96 0.33 -20.42
C MET A 187 -45.82 0.09 -18.92
N GLU A 188 -45.50 -1.13 -18.50
CA GLU A 188 -45.30 -1.47 -17.08
C GLU A 188 -43.85 -1.82 -16.75
N GLN A 189 -43.09 -2.29 -17.74
CA GLN A 189 -41.72 -2.77 -17.57
C GLN A 189 -40.87 -2.43 -18.78
N PHE A 190 -39.59 -2.16 -18.51
CA PHE A 190 -38.55 -1.96 -19.51
C PHE A 190 -37.42 -2.96 -19.23
N LEU A 191 -36.74 -3.41 -20.28
CA LEU A 191 -35.65 -4.37 -20.18
C LEU A 191 -34.52 -3.93 -21.10
N VAL A 192 -33.39 -3.55 -20.49
CA VAL A 192 -32.20 -3.11 -21.20
C VAL A 192 -31.06 -4.08 -20.91
N LYS A 193 -30.22 -4.32 -21.92
CA LYS A 193 -29.07 -5.21 -21.86
C LYS A 193 -27.83 -4.44 -22.25
N LEU A 194 -26.82 -4.49 -21.40
CA LEU A 194 -25.52 -3.90 -21.65
C LEU A 194 -24.49 -5.02 -21.81
N ASP A 195 -23.74 -4.97 -22.90
CA ASP A 195 -22.66 -5.91 -23.21
C ASP A 195 -21.45 -5.64 -22.31
N VAL A 196 -21.59 -6.01 -21.03
CA VAL A 196 -20.58 -5.87 -19.99
C VAL A 196 -20.66 -7.10 -19.07
N PRO A 197 -19.68 -8.02 -19.15
CA PRO A 197 -19.70 -9.28 -18.39
C PRO A 197 -19.14 -9.10 -16.97
N ILE A 198 -19.75 -8.24 -16.14
CA ILE A 198 -19.27 -7.91 -14.78
C ILE A 198 -19.02 -9.15 -13.93
N ARG A 199 -19.91 -10.15 -13.97
CA ARG A 199 -19.73 -11.40 -13.20
C ARG A 199 -18.45 -12.13 -13.60
N ARG A 200 -18.15 -12.20 -14.90
CA ARG A 200 -16.99 -12.90 -15.44
C ARG A 200 -15.69 -12.17 -15.09
N MET A 201 -15.69 -10.83 -15.15
CA MET A 201 -14.56 -10.00 -14.72
C MET A 201 -14.32 -10.10 -13.21
N TRP A 202 -15.38 -10.13 -12.41
CA TRP A 202 -15.31 -10.34 -10.96
C TRP A 202 -14.75 -11.72 -10.62
N ASN A 203 -15.17 -12.77 -11.34
CA ASN A 203 -14.64 -14.12 -11.16
C ASN A 203 -13.12 -14.16 -11.46
N LEU A 204 -12.67 -13.53 -12.55
CA LEU A 204 -11.24 -13.40 -12.86
C LEU A 204 -10.49 -12.68 -11.73
N ALA A 205 -11.01 -11.53 -11.30
CA ALA A 205 -10.40 -10.72 -10.24
C ALA A 205 -10.25 -11.51 -8.94
N ASN A 206 -11.28 -12.29 -8.57
CA ASN A 206 -11.28 -13.15 -7.39
C ASN A 206 -10.31 -14.33 -7.54
N ASP A 207 -10.27 -15.00 -8.69
CA ASP A 207 -9.30 -16.06 -9.00
C ASP A 207 -7.85 -15.54 -8.84
N LEU A 208 -7.57 -14.37 -9.43
CA LEU A 208 -6.25 -13.73 -9.35
C LEU A 208 -5.87 -13.40 -7.92
N LEU A 209 -6.76 -12.74 -7.17
CA LEU A 209 -6.49 -12.37 -5.79
C LEU A 209 -6.30 -13.60 -4.88
N ASN A 210 -7.10 -14.65 -5.07
CA ASN A 210 -6.96 -15.89 -4.31
C ASN A 210 -5.63 -16.59 -4.60
N ALA A 211 -5.26 -16.69 -5.88
CA ALA A 211 -3.97 -17.25 -6.27
C ALA A 211 -2.79 -16.42 -5.74
N GLU A 212 -2.92 -15.10 -5.72
CA GLU A 212 -1.92 -14.21 -5.14
C GLU A 212 -1.81 -14.40 -3.62
N ASN A 213 -2.92 -14.49 -2.91
CA ASN A 213 -2.93 -14.77 -1.48
C ASN A 213 -2.33 -16.14 -1.12
N GLU A 214 -2.44 -17.13 -2.01
CA GLU A 214 -1.87 -18.47 -1.83
C GLU A 214 -0.39 -18.56 -2.22
N LYS A 215 -0.01 -17.94 -3.35
CA LYS A 215 1.31 -18.10 -3.98
C LYS A 215 2.29 -16.97 -3.67
N THR A 216 1.80 -15.85 -3.14
CA THR A 216 2.56 -14.63 -2.84
C THR A 216 3.46 -14.21 -4.01
N PHE A 217 2.87 -14.14 -5.20
CA PHE A 217 3.59 -14.00 -6.46
C PHE A 217 4.28 -12.64 -6.52
N PHE A 218 3.57 -11.56 -6.19
CA PHE A 218 4.15 -10.21 -6.26
C PHE A 218 5.24 -9.97 -5.20
N GLU A 219 5.12 -10.56 -4.01
CA GLU A 219 6.16 -10.50 -2.98
C GLU A 219 7.43 -11.24 -3.45
N ASN A 220 7.28 -12.47 -3.94
CA ASN A 220 8.40 -13.27 -4.44
C ASN A 220 9.09 -12.59 -5.64
N MET A 221 8.30 -12.05 -6.58
CA MET A 221 8.82 -11.26 -7.68
C MET A 221 9.62 -10.06 -7.17
N THR A 222 9.10 -9.33 -6.18
CA THR A 222 9.79 -8.17 -5.61
C THR A 222 11.10 -8.54 -4.95
N ILE A 223 11.12 -9.61 -4.15
CA ILE A 223 12.35 -10.13 -3.52
C ILE A 223 13.38 -10.53 -4.60
N ASN A 224 12.95 -11.16 -5.70
CA ASN A 224 13.83 -11.54 -6.81
C ASN A 224 14.36 -10.32 -7.56
N VAL A 225 13.53 -9.30 -7.77
CA VAL A 225 13.96 -8.02 -8.34
C VAL A 225 14.99 -7.37 -7.43
N MET A 226 14.72 -7.24 -6.13
CA MET A 226 15.64 -6.61 -5.18
C MET A 226 16.96 -7.37 -5.08
N SER A 227 16.93 -8.70 -5.00
CA SER A 227 18.13 -9.53 -4.82
C SER A 227 18.96 -9.72 -6.10
N SER A 228 18.40 -9.48 -7.29
CA SER A 228 19.12 -9.53 -8.57
C SER A 228 19.91 -8.25 -8.88
N HIS A 229 19.66 -7.16 -8.15
CA HIS A 229 20.39 -5.91 -8.33
C HIS A 229 21.80 -5.96 -7.72
N SER A 230 22.66 -5.05 -8.20
CA SER A 230 24.02 -4.95 -7.70
C SER A 230 24.05 -4.56 -6.22
N PRO A 231 25.05 -4.99 -5.44
CA PRO A 231 25.29 -4.51 -4.07
C PRO A 231 25.43 -2.98 -3.92
N GLU A 232 25.78 -2.28 -5.00
CA GLU A 232 25.87 -0.81 -5.02
C GLU A 232 24.50 -0.15 -5.13
N ASP A 233 23.51 -0.89 -5.64
CA ASP A 233 22.14 -0.45 -5.82
C ASP A 233 21.23 -0.89 -4.67
N ILE A 234 21.09 -2.20 -4.48
CA ILE A 234 20.21 -2.78 -3.46
C ILE A 234 21.01 -3.85 -2.70
N PRO A 235 21.60 -3.52 -1.54
CA PRO A 235 22.45 -4.47 -0.82
C PRO A 235 21.59 -5.49 -0.07
N PHE A 236 21.53 -6.74 -0.55
CA PHE A 236 20.81 -7.82 0.14
C PHE A 236 21.70 -8.58 1.12
N SER A 237 22.62 -9.39 0.61
CA SER A 237 23.60 -10.15 1.38
C SER A 237 24.82 -10.41 0.52
N GLY A 238 26.01 -10.17 1.05
CA GLY A 238 27.19 -10.40 0.24
C GLY A 238 28.51 -9.92 0.83
N MET A 239 29.48 -9.87 -0.07
CA MET A 239 30.88 -9.60 0.23
C MET A 239 31.49 -8.74 -0.88
N LEU A 240 32.16 -7.65 -0.49
CA LEU A 240 32.87 -6.74 -1.39
C LEU A 240 34.35 -6.65 -1.00
N PHE A 241 35.23 -6.64 -2.00
CA PHE A 241 36.68 -6.49 -1.82
C PHE A 241 37.10 -5.04 -2.07
N GLU A 242 36.67 -4.14 -1.19
CA GLU A 242 36.94 -2.71 -1.26
C GLU A 242 37.33 -2.13 0.10
N CYS A 243 38.28 -1.19 0.11
CA CYS A 243 38.83 -0.66 1.35
C CYS A 243 37.90 0.41 1.95
N GLY A 244 37.75 0.41 3.28
CA GLY A 244 36.83 1.30 3.99
C GLY A 244 35.48 0.64 4.26
N ARG A 245 34.77 1.12 5.30
CA ARG A 245 33.47 0.56 5.69
C ARG A 245 32.41 1.04 4.70
N LYS A 246 31.79 0.10 3.98
CA LYS A 246 30.68 0.41 3.06
C LYS A 246 29.44 0.85 3.82
N GLN A 247 28.77 1.86 3.27
CA GLN A 247 27.56 2.47 3.79
C GLN A 247 26.56 2.69 2.66
N TRP A 248 25.28 2.59 2.97
CA TRP A 248 24.19 2.86 2.04
C TRP A 248 23.12 3.67 2.76
N LEU A 249 22.50 4.60 2.03
CA LEU A 249 21.37 5.37 2.54
C LEU A 249 20.06 4.66 2.16
N LEU A 250 19.22 4.38 3.15
CA LEU A 250 17.96 3.65 2.96
C LEU A 250 17.00 4.42 2.02
N SER A 251 17.00 5.75 2.06
CA SER A 251 16.17 6.55 1.14
C SER A 251 16.63 6.44 -0.32
N ASP A 252 17.93 6.29 -0.56
CA ASP A 252 18.45 6.05 -1.91
C ASP A 252 18.13 4.63 -2.38
N ILE A 253 18.27 3.62 -1.49
CA ILE A 253 17.86 2.24 -1.79
C ILE A 253 16.37 2.19 -2.12
N LYS A 254 15.51 2.89 -1.36
CA LYS A 254 14.08 3.00 -1.63
C LYS A 254 13.82 3.58 -3.03
N LYS A 255 14.48 4.69 -3.41
CA LYS A 255 14.35 5.27 -4.76
C LYS A 255 14.77 4.29 -5.86
N LYS A 256 15.88 3.57 -5.67
CA LYS A 256 16.36 2.55 -6.64
C LYS A 256 15.40 1.36 -6.72
N THR A 257 14.87 0.93 -5.60
CA THR A 257 13.89 -0.17 -5.48
C THR A 257 12.59 0.18 -6.22
N VAL A 258 12.05 1.39 -6.02
CA VAL A 258 10.88 1.90 -6.77
C VAL A 258 11.14 1.87 -8.28
N ARG A 259 12.30 2.39 -8.73
CA ARG A 259 12.67 2.40 -10.17
C ARG A 259 12.80 1.00 -10.77
N ALA A 260 13.17 0.01 -9.98
CA ALA A 260 13.30 -1.38 -10.42
C ALA A 260 11.94 -2.11 -10.46
N ILE A 261 11.08 -1.87 -9.46
CA ILE A 261 9.81 -2.56 -9.28
C ILE A 261 8.73 -2.04 -10.25
N GLU A 262 8.66 -0.73 -10.48
CA GLU A 262 7.66 -0.12 -11.37
C GLU A 262 7.58 -0.78 -12.77
N PRO A 263 8.69 -0.94 -13.52
CA PRO A 263 8.65 -1.65 -14.80
C PRO A 263 8.43 -3.15 -14.64
N ALA A 264 8.90 -3.78 -13.55
CA ALA A 264 8.72 -5.21 -13.31
C ALA A 264 7.23 -5.56 -13.08
N VAL A 265 6.54 -4.80 -12.22
CA VAL A 265 5.10 -4.95 -11.96
C VAL A 265 4.29 -4.76 -13.23
N THR A 266 4.66 -3.79 -14.07
CA THR A 266 3.97 -3.53 -15.34
C THR A 266 4.25 -4.61 -16.39
N GLY A 267 5.40 -5.29 -16.30
CA GLY A 267 5.83 -6.34 -17.22
C GLY A 267 5.19 -7.71 -16.97
N ILE A 268 4.43 -7.89 -15.88
CA ILE A 268 3.77 -9.15 -15.55
C ILE A 268 2.73 -9.50 -16.61
N ARG A 269 2.74 -10.76 -17.02
CA ARG A 269 1.75 -11.37 -17.91
C ARG A 269 0.92 -12.36 -17.12
N PHE A 270 -0.37 -12.40 -17.39
CA PHE A 270 -1.32 -13.25 -16.68
C PHE A 270 -1.71 -14.41 -17.61
N LYS A 271 -1.51 -15.65 -17.18
CA LYS A 271 -1.86 -16.82 -17.99
C LYS A 271 -3.38 -16.92 -18.18
N ASN A 272 -3.80 -17.47 -19.33
CA ASN A 272 -5.21 -17.60 -19.72
C ASN A 272 -5.97 -16.27 -19.90
N THR A 273 -5.25 -15.17 -20.15
CA THR A 273 -5.80 -13.87 -20.55
C THR A 273 -5.17 -13.41 -21.87
N ASP A 274 -5.71 -12.37 -22.52
CA ASP A 274 -5.05 -11.74 -23.68
C ASP A 274 -3.80 -10.98 -23.23
N HIS A 275 -2.62 -11.50 -23.58
CA HIS A 275 -1.33 -10.89 -23.28
C HIS A 275 -0.37 -11.03 -24.47
N PRO A 276 0.66 -10.17 -24.57
CA PRO A 276 1.70 -10.32 -25.58
C PRO A 276 2.34 -11.71 -25.50
N PRO A 277 2.57 -12.40 -26.63
CA PRO A 277 3.18 -13.72 -26.63
C PRO A 277 4.63 -13.66 -26.16
N PHE A 278 5.13 -14.75 -25.60
CA PHE A 278 6.56 -14.98 -25.41
C PHE A 278 7.23 -15.29 -26.76
N LEU A 279 8.56 -15.18 -26.83
CA LEU A 279 9.30 -15.34 -28.09
C LEU A 279 9.19 -16.76 -28.65
N GLU A 280 9.29 -17.75 -27.77
CA GLU A 280 9.17 -19.17 -28.09
C GLU A 280 7.88 -19.79 -27.51
N ASN A 281 7.65 -21.07 -27.78
CA ASN A 281 6.49 -21.80 -27.26
C ASN A 281 6.73 -22.34 -25.82
N ASP A 282 5.67 -22.73 -25.12
CA ASP A 282 5.77 -23.24 -23.74
C ASP A 282 6.66 -24.49 -23.59
N ASP A 283 6.76 -25.35 -24.61
CA ASP A 283 7.63 -26.53 -24.54
C ASP A 283 9.10 -26.15 -24.42
N ASP A 284 9.51 -25.05 -25.04
CA ASP A 284 10.90 -24.58 -25.01
C ASP A 284 11.30 -24.08 -23.62
N TYR A 285 10.42 -23.35 -22.93
CA TYR A 285 10.63 -22.97 -21.53
C TYR A 285 10.56 -24.18 -20.60
N ARG A 286 9.62 -25.11 -20.82
CA ARG A 286 9.55 -26.37 -20.04
C ARG A 286 10.86 -27.15 -20.10
N ARG A 287 11.49 -27.25 -21.28
CA ARG A 287 12.80 -27.91 -21.43
C ARG A 287 13.89 -27.28 -20.55
N VAL A 288 13.88 -25.96 -20.41
CA VAL A 288 14.81 -25.23 -19.54
C VAL A 288 14.48 -25.48 -18.07
N HIS A 289 13.20 -25.41 -17.69
CA HIS A 289 12.74 -25.69 -16.33
C HIS A 289 13.12 -27.09 -15.88
N ASP A 290 12.79 -28.11 -16.67
CA ASP A 290 13.05 -29.52 -16.36
C ASP A 290 14.56 -29.79 -16.19
N ALA A 291 15.41 -29.16 -17.01
CA ALA A 291 16.86 -29.27 -16.89
C ALA A 291 17.39 -28.67 -15.57
N VAL A 292 16.79 -27.57 -15.10
CA VAL A 292 17.13 -26.96 -13.80
C VAL A 292 16.62 -27.82 -12.65
N GLN A 293 15.41 -28.39 -12.74
CA GLN A 293 14.86 -29.26 -11.70
C GLN A 293 15.63 -30.57 -11.57
N ASP A 294 15.93 -31.27 -12.68
CA ASP A 294 16.76 -32.49 -12.66
C ASP A 294 18.12 -32.22 -12.01
N TRP A 295 18.70 -31.04 -12.24
CA TRP A 295 19.92 -30.64 -11.59
C TRP A 295 19.75 -30.43 -10.08
N ARG A 296 18.70 -29.71 -9.64
CA ARG A 296 18.41 -29.45 -8.22
C ARG A 296 18.12 -30.74 -7.44
N GLU A 297 17.40 -31.67 -8.04
CA GLU A 297 16.99 -32.94 -7.42
C GLU A 297 18.09 -34.02 -7.48
N SER A 298 19.16 -33.79 -8.26
CA SER A 298 20.24 -34.77 -8.38
C SER A 298 21.04 -34.91 -7.07
N GLU A 299 20.94 -36.08 -6.42
CA GLU A 299 21.72 -36.43 -5.22
C GLU A 299 23.24 -36.45 -5.46
N ILE A 300 23.64 -36.60 -6.72
CA ILE A 300 25.04 -36.59 -7.17
C ILE A 300 25.28 -35.22 -7.77
N ARG A 301 26.36 -34.52 -7.38
CA ARG A 301 26.85 -33.24 -7.96
C ARG A 301 27.09 -33.31 -9.48
N LYS A 302 26.06 -33.53 -10.28
CA LYS A 302 26.11 -33.48 -11.74
C LYS A 302 26.24 -32.00 -12.12
N PRO A 303 27.07 -31.66 -13.12
CA PRO A 303 27.11 -30.30 -13.64
C PRO A 303 25.75 -29.97 -14.29
N LEU A 304 25.23 -28.77 -14.04
CA LEU A 304 24.04 -28.26 -14.71
C LEU A 304 24.26 -28.29 -16.23
N ARG A 305 23.34 -28.93 -16.96
CA ARG A 305 23.36 -29.03 -18.42
C ARG A 305 22.11 -28.37 -18.98
N LEU A 306 22.20 -27.08 -19.26
CA LEU A 306 21.12 -26.34 -19.89
C LEU A 306 21.02 -26.71 -21.39
N PRO A 307 19.81 -26.61 -21.98
CA PRO A 307 19.63 -26.59 -23.43
C PRO A 307 20.54 -25.53 -24.09
N LYS A 308 20.93 -25.74 -25.35
CA LYS A 308 21.76 -24.77 -26.08
C LYS A 308 20.94 -23.57 -26.59
N ASP A 309 19.64 -23.81 -26.73
CA ASP A 309 18.60 -22.95 -27.27
C ASP A 309 17.73 -22.46 -26.11
N ILE A 310 18.29 -21.62 -25.23
CA ILE A 310 17.52 -20.96 -24.18
C ILE A 310 16.86 -19.72 -24.79
N PRO A 311 15.52 -19.55 -24.69
CA PRO A 311 14.84 -18.35 -25.14
C PRO A 311 15.40 -17.09 -24.47
N GLU A 312 15.43 -15.96 -25.20
CA GLU A 312 16.00 -14.70 -24.70
C GLU A 312 15.18 -14.12 -23.54
N ASP A 313 13.86 -14.30 -23.59
CA ASP A 313 12.89 -13.88 -22.58
C ASP A 313 12.56 -14.97 -21.55
N ALA A 314 13.43 -15.97 -21.39
CA ALA A 314 13.24 -17.05 -20.43
C ALA A 314 13.17 -16.54 -18.98
N TYR A 315 13.89 -15.47 -18.64
CA TYR A 315 13.83 -14.88 -17.31
C TYR A 315 12.42 -14.32 -17.02
N GLU A 316 11.87 -13.56 -17.95
CA GLU A 316 10.54 -12.99 -17.91
C GLU A 316 9.47 -14.08 -17.86
N TYR A 317 9.64 -15.17 -18.62
CA TYR A 317 8.73 -16.32 -18.56
C TYR A 317 8.69 -16.93 -17.15
N PHE A 318 9.83 -17.11 -16.50
CA PHE A 318 9.87 -17.77 -15.18
C PHE A 318 9.56 -16.83 -14.00
N GLN A 319 9.78 -15.52 -14.14
CA GLN A 319 9.64 -14.55 -13.05
C GLN A 319 8.40 -13.66 -13.17
N TYR A 320 7.92 -13.41 -14.38
CA TYR A 320 6.86 -12.44 -14.67
C TYR A 320 5.65 -13.06 -15.38
N TYR A 321 5.56 -14.39 -15.48
CA TYR A 321 4.37 -15.08 -15.96
C TYR A 321 3.54 -15.64 -14.79
N PHE A 322 2.42 -14.99 -14.48
CA PHE A 322 1.58 -15.39 -13.37
C PHE A 322 0.53 -16.42 -13.80
N ASP A 323 0.76 -17.68 -13.41
CA ASP A 323 -0.21 -18.76 -13.53
C ASP A 323 -1.19 -18.74 -12.35
N PHE A 324 -2.33 -18.07 -12.51
CA PHE A 324 -3.27 -17.80 -11.41
C PHE A 324 -4.54 -18.65 -11.44
N THR A 325 -4.94 -19.19 -12.60
CA THR A 325 -6.18 -19.98 -12.74
C THR A 325 -6.13 -20.89 -13.96
N ASP A 326 -6.92 -21.97 -13.94
CA ASP A 326 -7.18 -22.82 -15.11
C ASP A 326 -8.38 -22.32 -15.95
N ASN A 327 -9.14 -21.34 -15.43
CA ASN A 327 -10.26 -20.75 -16.15
C ASN A 327 -9.80 -19.92 -17.35
N ASN A 328 -10.59 -19.93 -18.43
CA ASN A 328 -10.27 -19.21 -19.66
C ASN A 328 -10.88 -17.80 -19.67
N TYR A 329 -9.99 -16.81 -19.70
CA TYR A 329 -10.28 -15.37 -19.71
C TYR A 329 -9.57 -14.65 -20.88
N ASN A 330 -9.32 -15.36 -21.99
CA ASN A 330 -8.63 -14.80 -23.18
C ASN A 330 -9.39 -13.66 -23.87
N ASP A 331 -10.63 -13.40 -23.46
CA ASP A 331 -11.44 -12.24 -23.82
C ASP A 331 -10.98 -10.95 -23.11
N PHE A 332 -10.25 -11.05 -21.99
CA PHE A 332 -9.82 -9.91 -21.20
C PHE A 332 -8.32 -9.67 -21.27
N LYS A 333 -7.92 -8.40 -21.24
CA LYS A 333 -6.54 -7.97 -21.02
C LYS A 333 -6.36 -7.60 -19.57
N VAL A 334 -5.36 -8.17 -18.91
CA VAL A 334 -5.07 -7.88 -17.50
C VAL A 334 -3.74 -7.15 -17.40
N VAL A 335 -3.73 -6.03 -16.68
CA VAL A 335 -2.55 -5.20 -16.47
C VAL A 335 -2.40 -4.95 -14.98
N SER A 336 -1.23 -5.27 -14.43
CA SER A 336 -0.79 -4.79 -13.13
C SER A 336 -0.06 -3.46 -13.26
N THR A 337 -0.23 -2.59 -12.29
CA THR A 337 0.45 -1.30 -12.25
C THR A 337 0.87 -0.99 -10.83
N TYR A 338 2.07 -0.44 -10.71
CA TYR A 338 2.54 0.28 -9.53
C TYR A 338 3.00 1.66 -9.99
N LYS A 339 2.61 2.71 -9.26
CA LYS A 339 3.01 4.08 -9.54
C LYS A 339 3.82 4.61 -8.36
N LYS A 340 4.97 5.23 -8.63
CA LYS A 340 5.85 5.83 -7.60
C LYS A 340 5.10 6.80 -6.67
N GLU A 341 4.08 7.49 -7.18
CA GLU A 341 3.27 8.46 -6.45
C GLU A 341 2.38 7.81 -5.37
N TRP A 342 2.09 6.51 -5.46
CA TRP A 342 1.40 5.79 -4.38
C TRP A 342 2.33 5.47 -3.19
N GLY A 343 3.62 5.73 -3.33
CA GLY A 343 4.61 5.54 -2.28
C GLY A 343 5.03 4.09 -2.10
N MET A 344 5.99 3.90 -1.20
CA MET A 344 6.51 2.61 -0.77
C MET A 344 7.02 2.78 0.65
N ASN A 345 6.57 1.94 1.57
CA ASN A 345 7.17 1.84 2.89
C ASN A 345 8.33 0.85 2.79
N MET A 346 9.51 1.27 3.25
CA MET A 346 10.71 0.45 3.19
C MET A 346 11.54 0.69 4.45
N LEU A 347 11.73 -0.38 5.22
CA LEU A 347 12.61 -0.43 6.37
C LEU A 347 13.74 -1.41 6.09
N SER A 348 14.85 -1.27 6.81
CA SER A 348 15.92 -2.25 6.72
C SER A 348 16.63 -2.46 8.05
N THR A 349 17.00 -3.69 8.35
CA THR A 349 17.70 -4.07 9.57
C THR A 349 18.99 -4.83 9.23
N PRO A 350 20.15 -4.49 9.83
CA PRO A 350 20.39 -3.34 10.70
C PRO A 350 20.55 -2.04 9.90
N ASN A 351 19.90 -0.97 10.36
CA ASN A 351 20.21 0.40 9.96
C ASN A 351 20.44 1.27 11.21
N GLN A 352 21.17 2.36 11.06
CA GLN A 352 21.31 3.40 12.09
C GLN A 352 20.95 4.73 11.45
N TYR A 353 19.81 5.31 11.85
CA TYR A 353 19.31 6.60 11.34
C TYR A 353 19.19 6.62 9.81
N GLY A 354 18.64 5.54 9.22
CA GLY A 354 18.51 5.40 7.78
C GLY A 354 19.82 5.06 7.05
N VAL A 355 20.93 4.87 7.77
CA VAL A 355 22.22 4.46 7.18
C VAL A 355 22.50 3.00 7.50
N MET A 356 22.62 2.20 6.45
CA MET A 356 22.96 0.78 6.49
C MET A 356 24.47 0.64 6.36
N LYS A 357 25.10 -0.20 7.20
CA LYS A 357 26.56 -0.32 7.26
C LYS A 357 27.00 -1.77 7.19
N SER A 358 28.07 -2.02 6.44
CA SER A 358 28.76 -3.31 6.45
C SER A 358 29.23 -3.70 7.87
N SER A 359 29.18 -5.01 8.14
CA SER A 359 29.44 -5.61 9.46
C SER A 359 30.94 -5.81 9.72
N VAL A 360 31.35 -5.65 10.99
CA VAL A 360 32.72 -5.87 11.46
C VAL A 360 32.68 -6.41 12.91
N GLN A 361 32.40 -7.70 13.09
CA GLN A 361 32.06 -8.23 14.41
C GLN A 361 33.21 -8.88 15.21
N SER A 362 34.42 -9.08 14.66
CA SER A 362 35.52 -9.71 15.42
C SER A 362 36.89 -9.05 15.22
N LEU A 363 37.81 -9.23 16.18
CA LEU A 363 39.20 -8.77 16.07
C LEU A 363 39.91 -9.44 14.87
N GLN A 364 39.58 -10.71 14.58
CA GLN A 364 40.07 -11.44 13.41
C GLN A 364 39.51 -10.86 12.09
N SER A 365 38.22 -10.50 12.05
CA SER A 365 37.61 -9.86 10.87
C SER A 365 38.15 -8.45 10.63
N ARG A 366 38.54 -7.71 11.68
CA ARG A 366 39.23 -6.41 11.54
C ARG A 366 40.60 -6.55 10.88
N ILE A 367 41.36 -7.59 11.24
CA ILE A 367 42.68 -7.87 10.63
C ILE A 367 42.50 -8.30 9.17
N ILE A 368 41.53 -9.17 8.87
CA ILE A 368 41.18 -9.60 7.52
C ILE A 368 40.68 -8.42 6.67
N GLN A 369 39.84 -7.54 7.22
CA GLN A 369 39.35 -6.34 6.55
C GLN A 369 40.48 -5.33 6.26
N MET A 370 41.47 -5.20 7.15
CA MET A 370 42.66 -4.37 6.89
C MET A 370 43.60 -4.96 5.83
N LEU A 371 43.73 -6.29 5.76
CA LEU A 371 44.66 -6.98 4.84
C LEU A 371 44.06 -7.25 3.46
N LEU A 372 42.77 -7.56 3.38
CA LEU A 372 42.08 -8.00 2.16
C LEU A 372 40.96 -7.04 1.72
N CYS A 373 40.79 -5.90 2.39
CA CYS A 373 39.74 -4.92 2.09
C CYS A 373 38.35 -5.57 2.01
N LEU A 374 38.02 -6.42 2.97
CA LEU A 374 36.82 -7.25 2.93
C LEU A 374 35.65 -6.61 3.68
N ASN A 375 34.56 -6.30 2.98
CA ASN A 375 33.29 -5.87 3.58
C ASN A 375 32.27 -6.99 3.45
N THR A 376 31.63 -7.37 4.56
CA THR A 376 30.51 -8.32 4.56
C THR A 376 29.27 -7.64 5.10
N TYR A 377 28.11 -7.93 4.52
CA TYR A 377 26.85 -7.33 4.92
C TYR A 377 25.71 -8.31 4.70
N HIS A 378 24.68 -8.16 5.53
CA HIS A 378 23.42 -8.88 5.46
C HIS A 378 22.37 -7.91 5.96
N PHE A 379 21.40 -7.60 5.10
CA PHE A 379 20.31 -6.70 5.41
C PHE A 379 18.99 -7.40 5.19
N VAL A 380 18.12 -7.19 6.16
CA VAL A 380 16.74 -7.61 6.17
C VAL A 380 15.90 -6.41 5.76
N TYR A 381 14.92 -6.60 4.89
CA TYR A 381 14.03 -5.54 4.44
C TYR A 381 12.58 -5.87 4.76
N ASP A 382 11.86 -4.84 5.20
CA ASP A 382 10.41 -4.82 5.22
C ASP A 382 9.97 -3.84 4.14
N VAL A 383 9.13 -4.30 3.21
CA VAL A 383 8.70 -3.51 2.06
C VAL A 383 7.20 -3.62 1.91
N THR A 384 6.51 -2.49 1.81
CA THR A 384 5.08 -2.45 1.50
C THR A 384 4.80 -1.43 0.42
N TYR A 385 4.13 -1.82 -0.64
CA TYR A 385 3.69 -0.91 -1.70
C TYR A 385 2.43 -1.43 -2.38
N PRO A 386 1.56 -0.57 -2.92
CA PRO A 386 0.33 -1.02 -3.55
C PRO A 386 0.52 -1.47 -4.99
N VAL A 387 -0.23 -2.49 -5.39
CA VAL A 387 -0.42 -2.89 -6.78
C VAL A 387 -1.89 -2.74 -7.13
N MET A 388 -2.14 -2.20 -8.32
CA MET A 388 -3.47 -2.14 -8.91
C MET A 388 -3.55 -3.09 -10.10
N ILE A 389 -4.60 -3.89 -10.15
CA ILE A 389 -4.97 -4.71 -11.30
C ILE A 389 -6.06 -3.99 -12.07
N SER A 390 -5.90 -3.92 -13.40
CA SER A 390 -6.91 -3.46 -14.34
C SER A 390 -7.27 -4.58 -15.30
N ILE A 391 -8.53 -5.00 -15.31
CA ILE A 391 -9.10 -5.97 -16.24
C ILE A 391 -9.84 -5.18 -17.30
N ASN A 392 -9.42 -5.30 -18.55
CA ASN A 392 -9.96 -4.56 -19.68
C ASN A 392 -10.68 -5.51 -20.64
N ASP A 393 -11.96 -5.24 -20.87
CA ASP A 393 -12.75 -5.80 -21.95
C ASP A 393 -12.84 -4.76 -23.09
N PRO A 394 -12.12 -4.94 -24.21
CA PRO A 394 -12.13 -3.99 -25.31
C PRO A 394 -13.42 -4.06 -26.16
N ASP A 395 -14.18 -5.14 -26.10
CA ASP A 395 -15.38 -5.35 -26.92
C ASP A 395 -16.65 -4.87 -26.21
N ALA A 396 -16.62 -4.76 -24.88
CA ALA A 396 -17.71 -4.24 -24.05
C ALA A 396 -18.19 -2.83 -24.44
N MET A 397 -19.42 -2.50 -24.04
CA MET A 397 -20.06 -1.19 -24.26
C MET A 397 -20.02 -0.75 -25.73
N HIS A 398 -20.48 -1.62 -26.64
CA HIS A 398 -20.45 -1.38 -28.09
C HIS A 398 -19.06 -1.02 -28.63
N LYS A 399 -18.02 -1.71 -28.14
CA LYS A 399 -16.59 -1.48 -28.49
C LYS A 399 -16.01 -0.15 -28.03
N THR A 400 -16.63 0.51 -27.05
CA THR A 400 -15.99 1.63 -26.35
C THR A 400 -15.04 1.14 -25.24
N GLY A 401 -15.20 -0.12 -24.83
CA GLY A 401 -14.39 -0.79 -23.84
C GLY A 401 -14.88 -0.56 -22.41
N TYR A 402 -14.54 -1.49 -21.53
CA TYR A 402 -14.84 -1.40 -20.10
C TYR A 402 -13.63 -1.84 -19.28
N VAL A 403 -13.39 -1.16 -18.16
CA VAL A 403 -12.27 -1.47 -17.26
C VAL A 403 -12.76 -1.66 -15.84
N PHE A 404 -12.41 -2.81 -15.27
CA PHE A 404 -12.65 -3.14 -13.87
C PHE A 404 -11.33 -3.16 -13.11
N ARG A 405 -11.22 -2.41 -12.01
CA ARG A 405 -9.96 -2.20 -11.28
C ARG A 405 -10.08 -2.56 -9.83
N PHE A 406 -9.09 -3.22 -9.28
CA PHE A 406 -8.96 -3.42 -7.83
C PHE A 406 -7.50 -3.30 -7.43
N ALA A 407 -7.24 -3.07 -6.14
CA ALA A 407 -5.88 -2.97 -5.61
C ALA A 407 -5.67 -3.90 -4.43
N PHE A 408 -4.39 -4.15 -4.11
CA PHE A 408 -3.95 -4.83 -2.89
C PHE A 408 -2.49 -4.40 -2.60
N PRO A 409 -2.04 -4.42 -1.34
CA PRO A 409 -0.65 -4.19 -1.02
C PRO A 409 0.18 -5.44 -1.33
N VAL A 410 1.40 -5.24 -1.78
CA VAL A 410 2.48 -6.23 -1.71
C VAL A 410 3.17 -6.02 -0.37
N GLN A 411 3.33 -7.10 0.40
CA GLN A 411 3.83 -7.03 1.77
C GLN A 411 4.99 -8.01 1.97
N ILE A 412 6.17 -7.47 2.20
CA ILE A 412 7.37 -8.23 2.52
C ILE A 412 7.77 -7.86 3.94
N PHE A 413 7.92 -8.87 4.78
CA PHE A 413 8.39 -8.73 6.13
C PHE A 413 9.58 -9.67 6.32
N HIS A 414 10.68 -9.15 6.83
CA HIS A 414 11.91 -9.90 7.03
C HIS A 414 12.45 -10.60 5.76
N ASN A 415 12.44 -9.93 4.60
CA ASN A 415 12.75 -10.51 3.29
C ASN A 415 11.90 -11.74 2.91
N ALA A 416 10.76 -11.94 3.55
CA ALA A 416 9.83 -13.01 3.26
C ALA A 416 8.45 -12.42 2.87
N PRO A 417 7.70 -13.10 2.00
CA PRO A 417 6.31 -12.73 1.77
C PRO A 417 5.48 -12.78 3.05
N ASP A 418 4.64 -11.78 3.27
CA ASP A 418 3.69 -11.73 4.37
C ASP A 418 2.31 -11.31 3.85
N ARG A 419 1.26 -12.08 4.16
CA ARG A 419 -0.13 -11.75 3.82
C ARG A 419 -1.01 -11.63 5.07
N THR A 420 -0.39 -11.49 6.24
CA THR A 420 -1.06 -11.45 7.55
C THR A 420 -1.37 -10.02 8.01
N LEU A 421 -2.12 -9.88 9.11
CA LEU A 421 -2.40 -8.60 9.77
C LEU A 421 -1.08 -7.96 10.21
N LEU A 422 -0.61 -6.94 9.50
CA LEU A 422 0.40 -6.02 10.02
C LEU A 422 -0.27 -5.16 11.10
N PRO A 423 0.17 -5.21 12.37
CA PRO A 423 -0.29 -4.25 13.36
C PRO A 423 0.21 -2.86 12.93
N THR A 424 -0.70 -1.96 12.63
CA THR A 424 -0.46 -0.54 12.39
C THR A 424 0.09 0.12 13.65
N THR A 425 1.39 -0.04 13.87
CA THR A 425 2.30 0.81 14.65
C THR A 425 3.67 0.15 14.57
N ILE A 426 4.63 0.79 13.90
CA ILE A 426 6.05 0.42 14.03
C ILE A 426 6.48 0.85 15.44
N ILE A 427 6.15 0.01 16.41
CA ILE A 427 6.98 -0.27 17.57
C ILE A 427 7.43 -1.69 17.28
N GLU A 428 8.72 -1.89 17.00
CA GLU A 428 9.29 -3.23 16.82
C GLU A 428 8.72 -4.18 17.90
N PRO A 429 7.87 -5.17 17.56
CA PRO A 429 7.74 -6.33 18.37
C PRO A 429 8.86 -7.25 17.88
N VAL A 430 9.96 -7.28 18.63
CA VAL A 430 10.81 -8.47 18.65
C VAL A 430 9.86 -9.67 18.71
N GLU A 431 9.95 -10.58 17.74
CA GLU A 431 9.07 -11.74 17.64
C GLU A 431 8.90 -12.38 19.03
N PHE A 432 7.68 -12.29 19.58
CA PHE A 432 7.32 -13.04 20.76
C PHE A 432 7.27 -14.51 20.36
N ALA A 433 8.35 -15.24 20.57
CA ALA A 433 8.28 -16.68 20.69
C ALA A 433 7.41 -16.98 21.92
N SER A 434 6.09 -17.13 21.71
CA SER A 434 5.09 -17.31 22.76
C SER A 434 5.46 -18.43 23.72
N ASP A 435 6.08 -19.49 23.19
CA ASP A 435 6.37 -20.71 23.95
C ASP A 435 7.51 -20.52 24.96
N VAL A 436 8.34 -19.48 24.82
CA VAL A 436 9.48 -19.21 25.72
C VAL A 436 9.08 -18.27 26.87
N CYS A 437 8.09 -17.41 26.67
CA CYS A 437 7.58 -16.50 27.69
C CYS A 437 6.57 -17.15 28.66
N GLU A 438 6.40 -18.48 28.60
CA GLU A 438 5.51 -19.25 29.48
C GLU A 438 6.25 -19.90 30.66
N PHE A 439 7.58 -20.08 30.57
CA PHE A 439 8.39 -20.73 31.60
C PHE A 439 9.24 -19.69 32.35
N PHE A 440 8.96 -19.51 33.63
CA PHE A 440 9.61 -18.50 34.49
C PHE A 440 10.52 -19.14 35.53
N ALA A 441 11.69 -18.54 35.74
CA ALA A 441 12.60 -18.93 36.81
C ALA A 441 11.96 -18.67 38.18
N PRO A 442 12.26 -19.48 39.22
CA PRO A 442 11.61 -19.33 40.52
C PRO A 442 11.99 -18.04 41.26
N GLU A 443 13.07 -17.37 40.88
CA GLU A 443 13.56 -16.14 41.50
C GLU A 443 12.67 -14.95 41.14
N GLU A 444 12.26 -14.16 42.14
CA GLU A 444 11.53 -12.91 41.93
C GLU A 444 12.50 -11.74 41.79
N HIS A 445 12.23 -10.90 40.81
CA HIS A 445 12.98 -9.70 40.49
C HIS A 445 12.12 -8.46 40.71
N THR A 446 12.76 -7.35 41.09
CA THR A 446 12.10 -6.06 41.27
C THR A 446 12.73 -5.00 40.38
N ILE A 447 11.92 -4.41 39.50
CA ILE A 447 12.34 -3.32 38.61
C ILE A 447 11.69 -2.02 39.06
N ARG A 448 12.52 -0.98 39.23
CA ARG A 448 12.10 0.38 39.56
C ARG A 448 12.57 1.34 38.50
N VAL A 449 11.62 2.00 37.85
CA VAL A 449 11.91 3.01 36.84
C VAL A 449 11.82 4.39 37.49
N ARG A 450 12.79 5.26 37.22
CA ARG A 450 12.85 6.61 37.76
C ARG A 450 12.92 7.64 36.65
N ASP A 451 12.36 8.81 36.92
CA ASP A 451 12.65 10.01 36.16
C ASP A 451 14.09 10.44 36.45
N ARG A 452 14.92 10.55 35.41
CA ARG A 452 16.34 10.87 35.57
C ARG A 452 16.60 12.25 36.18
N ILE A 453 15.66 13.19 36.01
CA ILE A 453 15.80 14.58 36.45
C ILE A 453 15.30 14.72 37.88
N THR A 454 14.09 14.25 38.16
CA THR A 454 13.46 14.42 39.49
C THR A 454 13.80 13.28 40.46
N ASN A 455 14.37 12.18 39.98
CA ASN A 455 14.57 10.91 40.70
C ASN A 455 13.26 10.28 41.24
N ALA A 456 12.09 10.76 40.82
CA ALA A 456 10.81 10.19 41.22
C ALA A 456 10.58 8.83 40.56
N GLU A 457 10.03 7.87 41.31
CA GLU A 457 9.64 6.57 40.74
C GLU A 457 8.46 6.75 39.77
N LEU A 458 8.49 6.06 38.63
CA LEU A 458 7.52 6.20 37.56
C LEU A 458 6.52 5.03 37.57
N SER A 459 5.22 5.37 37.52
CA SER A 459 4.12 4.40 37.33
C SER A 459 3.75 4.26 35.87
N LYS A 460 3.13 3.13 35.50
CA LYS A 460 2.63 2.83 34.15
C LYS A 460 3.74 2.91 33.08
N VAL A 461 4.95 2.51 33.43
CA VAL A 461 6.03 2.29 32.46
C VAL A 461 5.93 0.86 31.98
N ASN A 462 5.75 0.65 30.68
CA ASN A 462 5.77 -0.68 30.07
C ASN A 462 7.20 -1.20 30.05
N LEU A 463 7.38 -2.45 30.45
CA LEU A 463 8.67 -3.11 30.58
C LEU A 463 8.71 -4.34 29.69
N THR A 464 9.75 -4.43 28.86
CA THR A 464 9.98 -5.62 28.04
C THR A 464 11.29 -6.27 28.49
N PHE A 465 11.24 -7.58 28.73
CA PHE A 465 12.41 -8.41 28.91
C PHE A 465 12.92 -8.84 27.55
N GLN A 466 14.22 -8.68 27.28
CA GLN A 466 14.84 -9.07 26.02
C GLN A 466 16.09 -9.91 26.27
N CYS A 467 16.18 -11.06 25.61
CA CYS A 467 17.33 -11.95 25.67
C CYS A 467 17.59 -12.59 24.31
N LEU A 468 18.73 -12.25 23.68
CA LEU A 468 19.04 -12.64 22.31
C LEU A 468 17.90 -12.23 21.36
N THR A 469 17.19 -13.19 20.76
CA THR A 469 16.06 -12.96 19.86
C THR A 469 14.70 -13.04 20.57
N ILE A 470 14.66 -13.33 21.87
CA ILE A 470 13.43 -13.48 22.66
C ILE A 470 13.10 -12.14 23.30
N ALA A 471 11.89 -11.64 23.09
CA ALA A 471 11.32 -10.59 23.94
C ALA A 471 10.06 -11.09 24.64
N CYS A 472 9.86 -10.67 25.88
CA CYS A 472 8.67 -10.98 26.69
C CYS A 472 8.14 -9.70 27.34
N ASP A 473 6.85 -9.43 27.20
CA ASP A 473 6.19 -8.30 27.83
C ASP A 473 6.02 -8.62 29.31
N LEU A 474 6.66 -7.83 30.17
CA LEU A 474 6.55 -7.98 31.62
C LEU A 474 5.30 -7.24 32.16
N GLY A 475 4.67 -6.40 31.34
CA GLY A 475 3.61 -5.48 31.73
C GLY A 475 4.20 -4.16 32.23
N TYR A 476 3.56 -3.54 33.24
CA TYR A 476 3.90 -2.17 33.63
C TYR A 476 4.20 -2.00 35.12
N THR A 477 4.96 -0.95 35.45
CA THR A 477 5.22 -0.54 36.84
C THR A 477 3.93 -0.08 37.53
N ARG A 478 3.68 -0.59 38.75
CA ARG A 478 2.47 -0.30 39.53
C ARG A 478 2.79 -0.07 41.00
N THR A 479 1.81 0.40 41.76
CA THR A 479 2.00 0.58 43.20
C THR A 479 2.12 -0.78 43.89
N ASN A 480 3.26 -1.03 44.53
CA ASN A 480 3.50 -2.22 45.36
C ASN A 480 4.33 -1.82 46.59
N ASN A 481 3.87 -2.16 47.79
CA ASN A 481 4.58 -1.90 49.06
C ASN A 481 5.12 -0.46 49.24
N ARG A 482 4.30 0.54 48.87
CA ARG A 482 4.62 2.00 48.92
C ARG A 482 5.63 2.50 47.88
N HIS A 483 6.01 1.65 46.92
CA HIS A 483 6.87 2.01 45.79
C HIS A 483 6.13 1.85 44.46
N LEU A 484 6.57 2.58 43.42
CA LEU A 484 6.13 2.38 42.05
C LEU A 484 7.15 1.46 41.36
N GLN A 485 6.78 0.19 41.24
CA GLN A 485 7.69 -0.86 40.79
C GLN A 485 6.97 -1.95 40.03
N TRP A 486 7.74 -2.72 39.26
CA TRP A 486 7.32 -4.02 38.78
C TRP A 486 7.99 -5.10 39.65
N SER A 487 7.23 -6.14 39.96
CA SER A 487 7.73 -7.33 40.66
C SER A 487 7.16 -8.56 39.97
N GLY A 488 8.02 -9.51 39.64
CA GLY A 488 7.66 -10.73 38.94
C GLY A 488 8.88 -11.62 38.70
N GLN A 489 8.65 -12.74 38.03
CA GLN A 489 9.70 -13.66 37.64
C GLN A 489 10.16 -13.37 36.21
N PHE A 490 11.42 -13.66 35.91
CA PHE A 490 11.94 -13.60 34.55
C PHE A 490 11.81 -14.94 33.82
N PRO A 491 11.67 -14.94 32.49
CA PRO A 491 11.74 -16.15 31.68
C PRO A 491 13.03 -16.96 31.95
N GLU A 492 12.92 -18.29 31.95
CA GLU A 492 14.07 -19.19 32.19
C GLU A 492 15.14 -19.08 31.09
N GLY A 493 16.40 -19.36 31.45
CA GLY A 493 17.49 -19.54 30.46
C GLY A 493 18.29 -18.28 30.09
N CYS A 494 17.98 -17.12 30.68
CA CYS A 494 18.76 -15.89 30.47
C CYS A 494 19.34 -15.32 31.78
N TYR A 495 20.65 -15.12 31.84
CA TYR A 495 21.34 -14.66 33.05
C TYR A 495 21.49 -13.13 33.15
N ALA A 496 21.51 -12.43 32.02
CA ALA A 496 21.71 -10.97 31.96
C ALA A 496 20.87 -10.35 30.84
N PRO A 497 19.52 -10.38 30.96
CA PRO A 497 18.62 -9.83 29.95
C PRO A 497 18.81 -8.32 29.80
N VAL A 498 18.46 -7.79 28.64
CA VAL A 498 18.22 -6.35 28.46
C VAL A 498 16.78 -6.08 28.85
N ILE A 499 16.55 -5.10 29.71
CA ILE A 499 15.21 -4.63 30.03
C ILE A 499 15.00 -3.31 29.30
N SER A 500 13.95 -3.23 28.49
CA SER A 500 13.53 -1.97 27.90
C SER A 500 12.35 -1.37 28.66
N ALA A 501 12.32 -0.04 28.71
CA ALA A 501 11.31 0.75 29.39
C ALA A 501 10.72 1.76 28.41
N ASN A 502 9.39 1.74 28.28
CA ASN A 502 8.64 2.63 27.40
C ASN A 502 7.50 3.33 28.15
N ARG A 503 7.41 4.65 27.97
CA ARG A 503 6.33 5.49 28.51
C ARG A 503 6.28 6.80 27.73
N SER A 504 5.08 7.20 27.30
CA SER A 504 4.86 8.51 26.66
C SER A 504 5.39 9.68 27.51
N GLY A 505 6.05 10.64 26.86
CA GLY A 505 6.72 11.77 27.49
C GLY A 505 8.10 11.45 28.08
N TYR A 506 8.66 10.28 27.76
CA TYR A 506 10.00 9.88 28.14
C TYR A 506 10.71 9.20 26.97
N LEU A 507 12.03 9.36 26.91
CA LEU A 507 12.90 8.67 25.98
C LEU A 507 12.90 7.16 26.26
N TYR A 508 12.69 6.37 25.22
CA TYR A 508 12.85 4.92 25.27
C TYR A 508 14.23 4.56 25.82
N THR A 509 14.27 3.67 26.82
CA THR A 509 15.51 3.35 27.53
C THR A 509 15.69 1.85 27.64
N GLU A 510 16.84 1.35 27.20
CA GLU A 510 17.28 -0.03 27.39
C GLU A 510 18.43 -0.09 28.40
N LYS A 511 18.38 -1.07 29.29
CA LYS A 511 19.47 -1.32 30.22
C LYS A 511 19.64 -2.81 30.45
N GLN A 512 20.88 -3.29 30.31
CA GLN A 512 21.22 -4.66 30.67
C GLN A 512 21.10 -4.87 32.18
N HIS A 513 20.41 -5.93 32.57
CA HIS A 513 20.25 -6.35 33.95
C HIS A 513 21.62 -6.75 34.54
N ASP A 514 21.99 -6.09 35.63
CA ASP A 514 23.32 -6.20 36.27
C ASP A 514 23.32 -7.13 37.50
N GLY A 515 22.18 -7.77 37.80
CA GLY A 515 22.01 -8.65 38.95
C GLY A 515 21.70 -7.93 40.27
N THR A 516 21.49 -6.61 40.23
CA THR A 516 21.08 -5.84 41.41
C THR A 516 19.59 -5.99 41.70
N GLU A 517 19.24 -6.07 42.98
CA GLU A 517 17.86 -6.12 43.44
C GLU A 517 17.61 -5.06 44.54
N PRO A 518 16.74 -4.06 44.31
CA PRO A 518 15.97 -3.82 43.08
C PRO A 518 16.85 -3.28 41.94
N PHE A 519 16.52 -3.66 40.70
CA PHE A 519 17.11 -3.16 39.47
C PHE A 519 16.52 -1.79 39.10
N TYR A 520 17.37 -0.84 38.73
CA TYR A 520 16.94 0.54 38.42
C TYR A 520 17.18 0.92 36.96
N ILE A 521 16.16 1.53 36.35
CA ILE A 521 16.20 2.16 35.02
C ILE A 521 15.87 3.64 35.18
N ASP A 522 16.74 4.53 34.71
CA ASP A 522 16.47 5.97 34.72
C ASP A 522 16.08 6.42 33.31
N MET A 523 14.86 6.95 33.14
CA MET A 523 14.36 7.45 31.87
C MET A 523 14.47 8.99 31.81
N TYR A 524 14.86 9.51 30.65
CA TYR A 524 14.93 10.95 30.41
C TYR A 524 13.57 11.48 29.94
N PRO A 525 13.01 12.53 30.55
CA PRO A 525 11.76 13.12 30.08
C PRO A 525 11.94 13.81 28.73
N THR A 526 10.92 13.72 27.87
CA THR A 526 10.86 14.38 26.57
C THR A 526 9.66 15.32 26.48
N GLN A 527 9.72 16.28 25.56
CA GLN A 527 8.66 17.24 25.28
C GLN A 527 8.57 17.49 23.78
N ALA A 528 7.37 17.44 23.24
CA ALA A 528 7.10 17.87 21.87
C ALA A 528 7.15 19.40 21.79
N VAL A 529 7.97 19.95 20.89
CA VAL A 529 8.14 21.38 20.67
C VAL A 529 7.96 21.69 19.20
N LYS A 530 7.17 22.72 18.87
CA LYS A 530 6.97 23.15 17.47
C LYS A 530 8.27 23.67 16.88
N PHE A 531 8.41 23.69 15.56
CA PHE A 531 9.57 24.34 14.95
C PHE A 531 9.26 25.08 13.65
N ASP A 532 10.19 25.94 13.23
CA ASP A 532 10.13 26.70 11.97
C ASP A 532 11.56 27.01 11.49
N VAL A 533 11.67 27.39 10.23
CA VAL A 533 12.94 27.62 9.57
C VAL A 533 12.98 28.99 8.92
N LYS A 534 14.00 29.78 9.27
CA LYS A 534 14.27 31.09 8.69
C LYS A 534 15.60 31.07 7.96
N ARG A 535 15.62 31.59 6.74
CA ARG A 535 16.84 31.76 5.94
C ARG A 535 17.39 33.18 6.08
N HIS A 536 18.71 33.28 5.98
CA HIS A 536 19.46 34.53 6.08
C HIS A 536 20.50 34.58 4.97
N THR A 537 20.49 35.61 4.13
CA THR A 537 21.46 35.73 3.03
C THR A 537 22.81 36.21 3.56
N GLU A 538 23.92 35.74 2.98
CA GLU A 538 25.28 36.20 3.37
C GLU A 538 25.46 37.73 3.40
N THR A 539 24.77 38.47 2.53
CA THR A 539 24.82 39.93 2.45
C THR A 539 23.96 40.66 3.47
N ALA A 540 23.06 39.95 4.15
CA ALA A 540 22.13 40.50 5.13
C ALA A 540 21.77 39.44 6.19
N PRO A 541 22.74 39.01 7.02
CA PRO A 541 22.54 37.92 7.96
C PRO A 541 21.61 38.29 9.13
N GLY A 542 21.41 39.58 9.43
CA GLY A 542 20.46 40.01 10.47
C GLY A 542 19.00 40.08 10.02
N VAL A 543 18.67 39.66 8.78
CA VAL A 543 17.31 39.76 8.23
C VAL A 543 16.73 38.37 8.01
N ALA A 544 15.89 37.94 8.95
CA ALA A 544 15.16 36.69 8.85
C ALA A 544 14.15 36.72 7.70
N ARG A 545 14.21 35.70 6.83
CA ARG A 545 13.23 35.51 5.75
C ARG A 545 12.69 34.09 5.79
N PHE A 546 11.46 33.92 5.33
CA PHE A 546 10.91 32.58 5.08
C PHE A 546 11.61 31.91 3.90
N LEU A 547 11.52 30.58 3.86
CA LEU A 547 11.93 29.81 2.69
C LEU A 547 11.11 30.23 1.46
N GLU A 548 11.76 30.29 0.30
CA GLU A 548 11.07 30.55 -0.98
C GLU A 548 10.35 29.28 -1.42
N PRO A 549 9.23 29.37 -2.19
CA PRO A 549 8.61 28.21 -2.81
C PRO A 549 9.65 27.36 -3.58
N GLY A 550 9.60 26.05 -3.37
CA GLY A 550 10.58 25.11 -3.92
C GLY A 550 11.88 25.01 -3.11
N MET A 551 11.99 25.64 -1.94
CA MET A 551 13.04 25.38 -0.96
C MET A 551 12.53 24.48 0.15
N TYR A 552 13.42 23.64 0.67
CA TYR A 552 13.13 22.82 1.84
C TYR A 552 14.39 22.63 2.68
N ALA A 553 14.22 22.40 3.97
CA ALA A 553 15.29 22.17 4.91
C ALA A 553 15.22 20.75 5.47
N ILE A 554 16.32 20.00 5.36
CA ILE A 554 16.47 18.70 6.02
C ILE A 554 17.14 18.96 7.37
N ILE A 555 16.46 18.63 8.46
CA ILE A 555 16.88 18.92 9.84
C ILE A 555 17.20 17.61 10.54
N ASN A 556 18.40 17.50 11.11
CA ASN A 556 18.79 16.39 11.99
C ASN A 556 19.31 16.94 13.32
N VAL A 557 18.69 16.51 14.42
CA VAL A 557 19.02 16.89 15.80
C VAL A 557 19.47 15.64 16.54
N GLU A 558 20.75 15.56 16.91
CA GLU A 558 21.31 14.40 17.62
C GLU A 558 21.83 14.78 19.00
N SER A 559 21.60 13.98 20.03
CA SER A 559 22.31 14.06 21.32
C SER A 559 23.05 12.77 21.58
N ILE A 560 24.23 12.85 22.22
CA ILE A 560 25.08 11.68 22.50
C ILE A 560 24.75 11.09 23.88
N ASN A 561 24.33 11.92 24.83
CA ASN A 561 24.13 11.49 26.22
C ASN A 561 23.03 12.33 26.90
N PRO A 562 21.78 11.83 26.98
CA PRO A 562 21.30 10.55 26.44
C PRO A 562 21.22 10.54 24.90
N PRO A 563 21.29 9.36 24.26
CA PRO A 563 21.17 9.26 22.81
C PRO A 563 19.75 9.63 22.34
N LEU A 564 19.62 10.72 21.60
CA LEU A 564 18.40 11.14 20.91
C LEU A 564 18.78 11.44 19.47
N SER A 565 17.94 11.07 18.50
CA SER A 565 18.06 11.54 17.13
C SER A 565 16.68 11.84 16.59
N VAL A 566 16.51 13.06 16.08
CA VAL A 566 15.25 13.56 15.51
C VAL A 566 15.54 14.07 14.12
N PHE A 567 14.76 13.62 13.14
CA PHE A 567 14.92 13.96 11.73
C PHE A 567 13.61 14.49 11.17
N ASP A 568 13.64 15.62 10.47
CA ASP A 568 12.51 16.14 9.70
C ASP A 568 12.91 16.76 8.37
N VAL A 569 11.90 16.98 7.54
CA VAL A 569 11.99 17.79 6.32
C VAL A 569 10.95 18.90 6.37
N PHE A 570 11.42 20.14 6.49
CA PHE A 570 10.57 21.32 6.45
C PHE A 570 10.48 21.84 5.01
N ASP A 571 9.36 21.64 4.31
CA ASP A 571 9.11 22.28 3.01
C ASP A 571 8.51 23.69 3.20
N SER A 572 8.94 24.63 2.35
CA SER A 572 8.36 25.97 2.26
C SER A 572 6.84 25.99 2.09
N GLU A 573 6.26 24.96 1.49
CA GLU A 573 4.82 24.86 1.21
C GLU A 573 4.02 24.33 2.42
N ASP A 574 4.63 23.55 3.31
CA ASP A 574 3.96 22.89 4.45
C ASP A 574 3.60 23.85 5.58
N ARG A 575 4.24 25.03 5.61
CA ARG A 575 4.04 26.08 6.62
C ARG A 575 2.58 26.50 6.85
N PHE A 576 1.71 26.34 5.86
CA PHE A 576 0.30 26.75 5.94
C PHE A 576 -0.66 25.60 6.30
N PHE A 577 -0.16 24.36 6.38
CA PHE A 577 -1.01 23.17 6.43
C PHE A 577 -0.72 22.23 7.62
N THR A 578 0.46 22.28 8.24
CA THR A 578 0.85 21.38 9.34
C THR A 578 1.55 22.12 10.50
N GLU A 579 1.29 21.69 11.74
CA GLU A 579 2.05 22.10 12.94
C GLU A 579 3.02 20.98 13.32
N GLU A 580 4.19 20.94 12.70
CA GLU A 580 5.21 19.93 12.97
C GLU A 580 5.89 20.15 14.33
N THR A 581 6.23 19.06 15.02
CA THR A 581 6.85 19.11 16.35
C THR A 581 7.99 18.11 16.49
N PHE A 582 9.03 18.49 17.22
CA PHE A 582 10.11 17.62 17.65
C PHE A 582 9.96 17.14 19.08
N GLU A 583 10.20 15.85 19.32
CA GLU A 583 10.43 15.36 20.68
C GLU A 583 11.87 15.65 21.11
N LEU A 584 12.06 16.68 21.94
CA LEU A 584 13.36 17.04 22.50
C LEU A 584 13.45 16.64 23.98
N LEU A 585 14.67 16.53 24.51
CA LEU A 585 14.89 16.23 25.92
C LEU A 585 14.44 17.42 26.77
N ARG A 586 13.66 17.14 27.81
CA ARG A 586 13.30 18.12 28.85
C ARG A 586 14.37 18.12 29.94
N ALA A 587 15.60 18.44 29.55
CA ALA A 587 16.79 18.43 30.40
C ALA A 587 17.89 19.31 29.78
N ASP A 588 18.93 19.61 30.56
CA ASP A 588 20.14 20.20 30.01
C ASP A 588 20.76 19.24 28.98
N ALA A 589 20.83 19.67 27.72
CA ALA A 589 21.31 18.84 26.64
C ALA A 589 22.09 19.67 25.61
N THR A 590 23.17 19.09 25.10
CA THR A 590 23.84 19.59 23.91
C THR A 590 23.48 18.69 22.73
N TYR A 591 22.88 19.30 21.72
CA TYR A 591 22.53 18.66 20.46
C TYR A 591 23.59 18.97 19.40
N GLN A 592 23.97 17.97 18.61
CA GLN A 592 24.62 18.14 17.33
C GLN A 592 23.52 18.33 16.29
N LEU A 593 23.40 19.57 15.81
CA LEU A 593 22.40 19.93 14.82
C LEU A 593 23.07 20.01 13.46
N SER A 594 22.46 19.37 12.47
CA SER A 594 22.85 19.40 11.07
C SER A 594 21.63 19.70 10.21
N ILE A 595 21.63 20.88 9.60
CA ILE A 595 20.55 21.33 8.72
C ILE A 595 21.11 21.58 7.34
N MET A 596 20.48 21.03 6.31
CA MET A 596 20.77 21.30 4.90
C MET A 596 19.61 22.07 4.28
N LEU A 597 19.89 23.22 3.67
CA LEU A 597 18.92 23.99 2.92
C LEU A 597 19.08 23.74 1.43
N LEU A 598 18.04 23.17 0.82
CA LEU A 598 18.01 22.77 -0.57
C LEU A 598 17.01 23.63 -1.35
N LYS A 599 17.31 23.89 -2.62
CA LYS A 599 16.41 24.55 -3.57
C LYS A 599 16.22 23.64 -4.78
N LYS A 600 14.97 23.33 -5.10
CA LYS A 600 14.56 22.63 -6.33
C LYS A 600 14.90 23.53 -7.52
N ILE A 601 15.81 23.07 -8.39
CA ILE A 601 16.17 23.77 -9.63
C ILE A 601 15.41 23.19 -10.81
N SER A 602 15.16 21.88 -10.79
CA SER A 602 14.29 21.14 -11.70
C SER A 602 13.69 19.92 -10.99
N GLU A 603 12.83 19.16 -11.65
CA GLU A 603 12.20 17.95 -11.08
C GLU A 603 13.20 16.85 -10.68
N GLU A 604 14.41 16.85 -11.23
CA GLU A 604 15.44 15.84 -10.98
C GLU A 604 16.68 16.41 -10.26
N GLU A 605 16.73 17.73 -10.02
CA GLU A 605 17.91 18.40 -9.49
C GLU A 605 17.57 19.33 -8.32
N ASP A 606 18.03 18.92 -7.14
CA ASP A 606 18.06 19.75 -5.95
C ASP A 606 19.46 20.30 -5.73
N ARG A 607 19.54 21.58 -5.38
CA ARG A 607 20.82 22.24 -5.14
C ARG A 607 20.96 22.66 -3.69
N LEU A 608 22.09 22.32 -3.09
CA LEU A 608 22.46 22.79 -1.75
C LEU A 608 22.77 24.29 -1.82
N VAL A 609 21.96 25.09 -1.11
CA VAL A 609 22.05 26.56 -1.12
C VAL A 609 22.40 27.14 0.25
N GLY A 610 22.40 26.35 1.31
CA GLY A 610 22.72 26.78 2.66
C GLY A 610 22.64 25.65 3.67
N GLY A 611 22.76 26.00 4.95
CA GLY A 611 22.59 25.04 6.04
C GLY A 611 23.29 25.49 7.32
N TRP A 612 23.17 24.69 8.36
CA TRP A 612 23.72 24.97 9.68
C TRP A 612 24.23 23.68 10.31
N VAL A 613 25.50 23.63 10.70
CA VAL A 613 26.09 22.48 11.40
C VAL A 613 26.83 22.96 12.63
N GLY A 614 26.53 22.38 13.79
CA GLY A 614 27.17 22.75 15.04
C GLY A 614 26.54 22.14 16.29
N ASN A 615 27.07 22.55 17.43
CA ASN A 615 26.50 22.19 18.73
C ASN A 615 25.50 23.26 19.15
N TRP A 616 24.29 22.85 19.50
CA TRP A 616 23.25 23.68 20.08
C TRP A 616 22.98 23.19 21.50
N THR A 617 23.27 24.01 22.49
CA THR A 617 23.06 23.66 23.91
C THR A 617 21.80 24.33 24.39
N VAL A 618 20.92 23.53 24.99
CA VAL A 618 19.63 23.96 25.51
C VAL A 618 19.59 23.63 26.99
N SER A 619 19.18 24.60 27.81
CA SER A 619 18.99 24.37 29.24
C SER A 619 17.59 23.81 29.52
N MET A 620 17.45 23.12 30.64
CA MET A 620 16.14 22.67 31.13
C MET A 620 15.17 23.84 31.32
N GLU A 621 15.66 25.01 31.74
CA GLU A 621 14.85 26.21 31.92
C GLU A 621 14.25 26.68 30.60
N ASP A 622 15.05 26.69 29.52
CA ASP A 622 14.56 27.05 28.18
C ASP A 622 13.48 26.09 27.69
N MET A 623 13.61 24.79 28.00
CA MET A 623 12.64 23.78 27.57
C MET A 623 11.31 23.81 28.31
N LEU A 624 11.27 24.29 29.55
CA LEU A 624 10.04 24.31 30.36
C LEU A 624 8.94 25.17 29.75
N ASP A 625 9.33 26.31 29.17
CA ASP A 625 8.43 27.30 28.58
C ASP A 625 8.57 27.39 27.05
N ALA A 626 9.27 26.43 26.43
CA ALA A 626 9.47 26.35 24.98
C ALA A 626 8.15 26.08 24.26
N GLU A 627 7.68 27.07 23.49
CA GLU A 627 6.56 26.91 22.58
C GLU A 627 7.04 26.40 21.22
N LYS A 628 8.15 26.98 20.75
CA LYS A 628 8.65 26.77 19.39
C LYS A 628 10.16 26.96 19.29
N VAL A 629 10.81 26.21 18.40
CA VAL A 629 12.22 26.40 18.01
C VAL A 629 12.29 27.01 16.62
N VAL A 630 13.06 28.07 16.44
CA VAL A 630 13.32 28.67 15.12
C VAL A 630 14.74 28.37 14.71
N PHE A 631 14.92 27.72 13.56
CA PHE A 631 16.24 27.45 12.99
C PHE A 631 16.64 28.56 12.03
N HIS A 632 17.70 29.29 12.38
CA HIS A 632 18.25 30.38 11.57
C HIS A 632 19.37 29.86 10.67
N ILE A 633 19.08 29.72 9.37
CA ILE A 633 19.97 29.09 8.40
C ILE A 633 20.63 30.14 7.49
N PRO A 634 21.97 30.22 7.44
CA PRO A 634 22.65 31.01 6.43
C PRO A 634 22.51 30.38 5.03
N GLN A 635 22.24 31.23 4.05
CA GLN A 635 22.04 30.89 2.66
C GLN A 635 23.03 31.64 1.77
N LYS A 636 23.68 30.91 0.87
CA LYS A 636 24.48 31.47 -0.21
C LYS A 636 23.58 32.08 -1.27
N PHE A 637 23.81 33.36 -1.57
CA PHE A 637 23.02 34.12 -2.54
C PHE A 637 23.93 34.97 -3.45
N PRO A 638 23.76 34.94 -4.78
CA PRO A 638 22.75 34.18 -5.54
C PRO A 638 22.96 32.66 -5.46
N THR A 639 21.96 31.89 -5.90
CA THR A 639 22.01 30.42 -5.89
C THR A 639 23.31 29.93 -6.58
N PRO A 640 24.11 29.07 -5.92
CA PRO A 640 25.37 28.62 -6.47
C PRO A 640 25.15 27.90 -7.81
N THR A 641 26.05 28.12 -8.77
CA THR A 641 25.99 27.53 -10.12
C THR A 641 27.22 26.74 -10.52
N THR A 642 28.30 26.85 -9.73
CA THR A 642 29.57 26.16 -9.96
C THR A 642 29.97 25.31 -8.76
N ASP A 643 30.77 24.26 -8.98
CA ASP A 643 31.27 23.38 -7.90
C ASP A 643 32.04 24.15 -6.82
N ILE A 644 32.77 25.21 -7.21
CA ILE A 644 33.49 26.08 -6.28
C ILE A 644 32.52 26.86 -5.39
N GLU A 645 31.41 27.34 -5.95
CA GLU A 645 30.39 28.02 -5.17
C GLU A 645 29.68 27.07 -4.21
N ILE A 646 29.40 25.82 -4.63
CA ILE A 646 28.84 24.75 -3.80
C ILE A 646 29.80 24.38 -2.65
N LEU A 647 31.11 24.28 -2.90
CA LEU A 647 32.11 24.09 -1.85
C LEU A 647 32.07 25.21 -0.80
N GLY A 648 31.86 26.45 -1.23
CA GLY A 648 31.66 27.57 -0.31
C GLY A 648 30.36 27.48 0.51
N VAL A 649 29.36 26.70 0.10
CA VAL A 649 28.17 26.42 0.93
C VAL A 649 28.52 25.53 2.11
N TYR A 650 29.40 24.53 1.94
CA TYR A 650 29.86 23.72 3.07
C TYR A 650 30.65 24.52 4.11
N GLU A 651 31.47 25.46 3.65
CA GLU A 651 32.13 26.41 4.56
C GLU A 651 31.11 27.28 5.31
N LEU A 652 30.11 27.80 4.60
CA LEU A 652 28.98 28.54 5.19
C LEU A 652 28.22 27.73 6.27
N MET A 653 28.05 26.43 6.06
CA MET A 653 27.34 25.52 6.96
C MET A 653 28.11 25.16 8.23
N THR A 654 29.44 25.06 8.14
CA THR A 654 30.28 24.56 9.24
C THR A 654 30.99 25.67 10.02
N ASN A 655 31.30 26.79 9.37
CA ASN A 655 32.11 27.85 9.96
C ASN A 655 31.27 28.84 10.79
N ARG A 656 31.13 28.54 12.09
CA ARG A 656 30.31 29.33 13.03
C ARG A 656 30.87 30.73 13.33
N THR A 657 32.08 31.07 12.88
CA THR A 657 32.60 32.45 13.05
C THR A 657 32.10 33.42 11.99
N LEU A 658 31.51 32.92 10.88
CA LEU A 658 31.02 33.78 9.81
C LEU A 658 29.72 34.51 10.22
N PHE A 659 28.83 33.81 10.92
CA PHE A 659 27.52 34.32 11.36
C PHE A 659 27.23 33.83 12.79
N PRO A 660 27.96 34.31 13.81
CA PRO A 660 27.81 33.85 15.19
C PRO A 660 26.42 34.12 15.79
N GLU A 661 25.67 35.06 15.23
CA GLU A 661 24.30 35.41 15.61
C GLU A 661 23.25 34.42 15.11
N LEU A 662 23.54 33.64 14.06
CA LEU A 662 22.61 32.68 13.48
C LEU A 662 22.69 31.36 14.23
N VAL A 663 22.05 31.29 15.39
CA VAL A 663 21.89 30.07 16.18
C VAL A 663 20.41 29.70 16.29
N PRO A 664 20.07 28.42 16.53
CA PRO A 664 18.69 28.05 16.81
C PRO A 664 18.16 28.80 18.04
N GLU A 665 16.97 29.36 17.90
CA GLU A 665 16.30 30.20 18.90
C GLU A 665 15.14 29.42 19.52
N ILE A 666 14.99 29.50 20.84
CA ILE A 666 13.82 28.97 21.56
C ILE A 666 12.90 30.13 21.87
N VAL A 667 11.71 30.10 21.28
CA VAL A 667 10.66 31.09 21.48
C VAL A 667 9.78 30.62 22.65
N ARG A 668 9.60 31.52 23.62
CA ARG A 668 8.81 31.26 24.83
C ARG A 668 7.41 31.86 24.70
N ALA A 669 6.44 31.23 25.37
CA ALA A 669 5.02 31.58 25.27
C ALA A 669 4.67 33.02 25.72
N ASP A 670 5.52 33.67 26.52
CA ASP A 670 5.36 35.04 27.03
C ASP A 670 5.86 36.13 26.06
N GLU A 671 6.65 35.77 25.03
CA GLU A 671 7.12 36.68 23.99
C GLU A 671 6.15 36.79 22.80
N TYR A 672 5.25 35.81 22.62
CA TYR A 672 4.34 35.72 21.47
C TYR A 672 3.22 36.78 21.46
N ILE A 673 3.00 37.50 22.56
CA ILE A 673 1.96 38.56 22.65
C ILE A 673 2.38 39.84 21.89
N GLY A 674 3.64 39.95 21.44
CA GLY A 674 4.18 41.18 20.84
C GLY A 674 4.11 41.31 19.31
N GLU A 675 3.95 40.22 18.55
CA GLU A 675 4.12 40.26 17.08
C GLU A 675 2.82 40.30 16.25
N GLU A 676 1.64 40.08 16.84
CA GLU A 676 0.35 40.16 16.10
C GLU A 676 -0.20 41.59 15.90
N GLU A 677 0.45 42.65 16.43
CA GLU A 677 -0.02 44.04 16.25
C GLU A 677 0.70 44.86 15.15
N GLU A 678 1.68 44.31 14.44
CA GLU A 678 2.28 44.99 13.26
C GLU A 678 2.47 44.06 12.06
N GLN A 679 1.36 43.69 11.39
CA GLN A 679 1.36 43.45 9.93
C GLN A 679 -0.02 43.56 9.28
#